data_AF-A0A430LYS8-F1
#
_entry.id   AF-A0A430LYS8-F1
#
_cell.length_a   1.000
_cell.length_b   1.000
_cell.length_c   1.000
_cell.angle_alpha   90.00
_cell.angle_beta   90.00
_cell.angle_gamma   90.00
#
_symmetry.space_group_name_H-M   'P 1'
#
loop_
_entity.id
_entity.type
_entity.pdbx_description
1 polymer ?
#
loop_
_entity_poly.entity_id
_entity_poly.type
_entity_poly.pdbx_seq_one_letter_code
_entity_poly.pdbx_strand_id
1 'polypeptide(L)'
;MPPSGKTAASCWICRIRHKKCDESLPKCQNCETLELSCLYSDDKPAWMDNGDKQREMAQRLKAQVKRNAKERRGRRMIQKITREIEGHDSSNADSPPSLSPSRDEHSRDSIRDSITVDQTTEPQISDTDTTTPSQTLPFNTSPTTENSRDTSQRDEPTPAFFGAGSGPLVIQNEQDLRFITAYTDYIFPLLNPFYRPTFLEGGRSWLLVFAMRHMESCQLVISLSTYFLSVVPIFPGPGHSVCSSHTWQEVQCQSDLAVKGMQQRVEAISRCGVSGNLLQSTHLLGDIMLLLKFETMTGSSSSWRVHLYAAIVLFEQFLSSPDLDDNVWKIPSDIEEVVSQSSKSALSTKEAHRFEASQTAFRFFSAAVITADIISSTALGQSPRLREHHERVLGTREKAHLSLKYIVGCENWIFLSIADIVELDLWKKKAKKSGAFSLMDLIQRASRITQDLDNGLASSDSDRNARNKDGIFSMFNPPRDQSIDHEIVTRIWANATRLYLLFTMGIIRKAVFTSLLGTSTAAAYLAAKNPVISPLPPNDPIWSARIYKNHNPNRNPATQDVCIKRIPLSKIRPELLQKDGDLTLEFCRGLWSGWGYAVQRKYLEYKWRGPETEEQLWDNEQLAESTYDKGTKITDHFEVVEKTPQAITVRCGDSPRNHPVRPSDGLFTISATIDKQREEVELRLRSCLFSSEGKITGIKGPMPPWMEELHQWYARIWSETASWKLLK
;
A
#
# COMPACT_ATOMS: atom_id res chain seq x y z
N MET A 1 44.46 -48.67 14.48
CA MET A 1 44.18 -47.39 13.79
C MET A 1 43.53 -47.71 12.44
N PRO A 2 42.29 -47.30 12.19
CA PRO A 2 41.80 -47.06 10.84
C PRO A 2 42.12 -45.61 10.42
N PRO A 3 42.20 -45.31 9.11
CA PRO A 3 42.78 -44.08 8.61
C PRO A 3 41.85 -42.88 8.81
N SER A 4 42.39 -41.79 9.34
CA SER A 4 41.75 -40.47 9.38
C SER A 4 41.71 -39.88 7.98
N GLY A 5 40.65 -40.20 7.23
CA GLY A 5 40.28 -39.45 6.04
C GLY A 5 39.94 -38.02 6.44
N LYS A 6 40.69 -37.04 5.93
CA LYS A 6 40.39 -35.61 6.10
C LYS A 6 39.06 -35.31 5.41
N THR A 7 37.96 -35.33 6.15
CA THR A 7 36.67 -34.84 5.68
C THR A 7 36.79 -33.37 5.30
N ALA A 8 36.29 -32.99 4.13
CA ALA A 8 36.22 -31.59 3.72
C ALA A 8 35.46 -30.77 4.79
N ALA A 9 36.19 -29.94 5.56
CA ALA A 9 35.69 -29.23 6.75
C ALA A 9 34.58 -28.19 6.49
N SER A 10 33.99 -28.11 5.30
CA SER A 10 32.82 -27.25 5.07
C SER A 10 32.04 -27.74 3.86
N CYS A 11 30.71 -27.67 3.93
CA CYS A 11 29.86 -28.02 2.81
C CYS A 11 30.07 -27.04 1.62
N TRP A 12 29.93 -27.54 0.40
CA TRP A 12 30.15 -26.74 -0.81
C TRP A 12 29.19 -25.56 -0.94
N ILE A 13 28.01 -25.64 -0.31
CA ILE A 13 27.00 -24.58 -0.28
C ILE A 13 27.39 -23.43 0.63
N CYS A 14 27.96 -23.70 1.80
CA CYS A 14 28.51 -22.65 2.66
C CYS A 14 29.76 -22.02 2.03
N ARG A 15 30.57 -22.85 1.36
CA ARG A 15 31.79 -22.41 0.68
C ARG A 15 31.51 -21.41 -0.44
N ILE A 16 30.60 -21.70 -1.37
CA ILE A 16 30.24 -20.78 -2.45
C ILE A 16 29.56 -19.49 -1.95
N ARG A 17 28.89 -19.55 -0.79
CA ARG A 17 28.23 -18.39 -0.15
C ARG A 17 29.17 -17.57 0.72
N HIS A 18 30.43 -17.97 0.88
CA HIS A 18 31.41 -17.38 1.80
C HIS A 18 30.86 -17.27 3.25
N LYS A 19 30.21 -18.34 3.74
CA LYS A 19 29.69 -18.42 5.11
C LYS A 19 30.39 -19.52 5.89
N LYS A 20 30.60 -19.29 7.19
CA LYS A 20 31.16 -20.30 8.11
C LYS A 20 30.20 -21.48 8.19
N CYS A 21 30.74 -22.68 8.00
CA CYS A 21 30.03 -23.95 8.14
C CYS A 21 30.27 -24.47 9.56
N ASP A 22 29.23 -25.00 10.18
CA ASP A 22 29.27 -25.62 11.52
C ASP A 22 29.51 -27.13 11.45
N GLU A 23 29.70 -27.67 10.24
CA GLU A 23 30.14 -29.05 10.00
C GLU A 23 29.18 -30.14 10.50
N SER A 24 27.96 -29.79 10.94
CA SER A 24 26.97 -30.78 11.34
C SER A 24 26.49 -31.61 10.13
N LEU A 25 26.36 -32.92 10.36
CA LEU A 25 25.84 -33.91 9.41
C LEU A 25 24.45 -34.38 9.88
N PRO A 26 23.50 -34.68 8.96
CA PRO A 26 23.65 -34.70 7.50
C PRO A 26 23.53 -33.31 6.83
N LYS A 27 23.08 -32.28 7.55
CA LYS A 27 22.99 -30.89 7.08
C LYS A 27 23.57 -29.94 8.12
N CYS A 28 24.27 -28.90 7.65
CA CYS A 28 24.77 -27.84 8.51
C CYS A 28 23.63 -26.90 8.97
N GLN A 29 23.69 -26.37 10.19
CA GLN A 29 22.67 -25.46 10.74
C GLN A 29 22.44 -24.22 9.85
N ASN A 30 23.49 -23.74 9.19
CA ASN A 30 23.40 -22.59 8.29
C ASN A 30 22.58 -22.91 7.02
N CYS A 31 22.73 -24.12 6.46
CA CYS A 31 21.90 -24.58 5.35
C CYS A 31 20.48 -24.90 5.81
N GLU A 32 20.33 -25.53 6.98
CA GLU A 32 19.03 -25.91 7.54
C GLU A 32 18.16 -24.67 7.84
N THR A 33 18.71 -23.68 8.54
CA THR A 33 18.02 -22.41 8.86
C THR A 33 17.54 -21.67 7.61
N LEU A 34 18.25 -21.84 6.50
CA LEU A 34 17.94 -21.20 5.22
C LEU A 34 17.15 -22.11 4.27
N GLU A 35 16.78 -23.32 4.71
CA GLU A 35 16.05 -24.31 3.93
C GLU A 35 16.77 -24.63 2.60
N LEU A 36 18.10 -24.73 2.65
CA LEU A 36 18.97 -25.08 1.52
C LEU A 36 19.37 -26.57 1.56
N SER A 37 19.52 -27.17 0.38
CA SER A 37 20.05 -28.54 0.27
C SER A 37 21.56 -28.53 0.52
N CYS A 38 21.99 -28.95 1.71
CA CYS A 38 23.40 -29.04 2.08
C CYS A 38 24.14 -30.07 1.21
N LEU A 39 25.37 -29.78 0.82
CA LEU A 39 26.20 -30.69 0.01
C LEU A 39 27.56 -30.89 0.66
N TYR A 40 27.72 -32.03 1.33
CA TYR A 40 29.01 -32.56 1.74
C TYR A 40 29.45 -33.59 0.71
N SER A 41 30.63 -33.38 0.13
CA SER A 41 31.25 -34.26 -0.87
C SER A 41 32.74 -34.01 -0.83
N ASP A 42 33.56 -35.05 -0.85
CA ASP A 42 35.01 -34.91 -0.98
C ASP A 42 35.39 -34.50 -2.41
N ASP A 43 34.59 -34.92 -3.39
CA ASP A 43 34.74 -34.50 -4.78
C ASP A 43 34.24 -33.07 -4.98
N LYS A 44 35.08 -32.29 -5.66
CA LYS A 44 34.77 -30.92 -6.08
C LYS A 44 33.60 -30.94 -7.08
N PRO A 45 32.46 -30.30 -6.79
CA PRO A 45 31.32 -30.27 -7.70
C PRO A 45 31.68 -29.63 -9.04
N ALA A 46 31.11 -30.16 -10.13
CA ALA A 46 31.38 -29.68 -11.49
C ALA A 46 31.05 -28.19 -11.70
N TRP A 47 30.14 -27.63 -10.90
CA TRP A 47 29.77 -26.21 -10.92
C TRP A 47 30.71 -25.30 -10.11
N MET A 48 31.67 -25.83 -9.35
CA MET A 48 32.65 -25.01 -8.63
C MET A 48 33.87 -24.72 -9.51
N ASP A 49 33.65 -24.21 -10.71
CA ASP A 49 34.67 -24.04 -11.76
C ASP A 49 35.53 -22.76 -11.64
N ASN A 50 35.32 -21.93 -10.61
CA ASN A 50 35.86 -20.57 -10.50
C ASN A 50 35.51 -19.67 -11.70
N GLY A 51 34.47 -19.99 -12.46
CA GLY A 51 34.03 -19.28 -13.65
C GLY A 51 32.53 -19.02 -13.66
N ASP A 52 31.90 -19.16 -14.82
CA ASP A 52 30.49 -18.82 -15.01
C ASP A 52 29.55 -19.79 -14.30
N LYS A 53 29.86 -21.08 -14.22
CA LYS A 53 28.99 -22.06 -13.53
C LYS A 53 28.96 -21.81 -12.03
N GLN A 54 30.09 -21.41 -11.44
CA GLN A 54 30.13 -20.98 -10.04
C GLN A 54 29.33 -19.69 -9.82
N ARG A 55 29.40 -18.73 -10.74
CA ARG A 55 28.61 -17.49 -10.65
C ARG A 55 27.12 -17.75 -10.76
N GLU A 56 26.69 -18.58 -11.71
CA GLU A 56 25.31 -19.01 -11.90
C GLU A 56 24.77 -19.73 -10.66
N MET A 57 25.53 -20.68 -10.11
CA MET A 57 25.14 -21.40 -8.90
C MET A 57 25.05 -20.46 -7.68
N ALA A 58 25.96 -19.50 -7.54
CA ALA A 58 25.89 -18.50 -6.48
C ALA A 58 24.65 -17.62 -6.60
N GLN A 59 24.30 -17.19 -7.82
CA GLN A 59 23.08 -16.43 -8.10
C GLN A 59 21.81 -17.26 -7.80
N ARG A 60 21.78 -18.53 -8.21
CA ARG A 60 20.69 -19.47 -7.91
C ARG A 60 20.49 -19.63 -6.40
N LEU A 61 21.56 -19.85 -5.64
CA LEU A 61 21.50 -19.94 -4.18
C LEU A 61 21.04 -18.63 -3.54
N LYS A 62 21.48 -17.47 -4.05
CA LYS A 62 21.03 -16.16 -3.56
C LYS A 62 19.52 -15.96 -3.81
N ALA A 63 19.01 -16.34 -4.98
CA ALA A 63 17.59 -16.29 -5.31
C ALA A 63 16.77 -17.24 -4.43
N GLN A 64 17.26 -18.47 -4.18
CA GLN A 64 16.63 -19.44 -3.31
C GLN A 64 16.56 -18.96 -1.86
N VAL A 65 17.65 -18.41 -1.31
CA VAL A 65 17.64 -17.82 0.04
C VAL A 65 16.61 -16.69 0.16
N LYS A 66 16.49 -15.83 -0.87
CA LYS A 66 15.50 -14.75 -0.88
C LYS A 66 14.07 -15.28 -0.90
N ARG A 67 13.80 -16.34 -1.68
CA ARG A 67 12.51 -17.02 -1.75
C ARG A 67 12.13 -17.66 -0.41
N ASN A 68 13.01 -18.50 0.14
CA ASN A 68 12.80 -19.17 1.43
C ASN A 68 12.63 -18.16 2.58
N ALA A 69 13.34 -17.03 2.55
CA ALA A 69 13.15 -15.96 3.54
C ALA A 69 11.76 -15.29 3.43
N LYS A 70 11.20 -15.14 2.23
CA LYS A 70 9.83 -14.63 2.03
C LYS A 70 8.80 -15.63 2.58
N GLU A 71 8.95 -16.91 2.25
CA GLU A 71 8.06 -17.98 2.75
C GLU A 71 8.09 -18.10 4.27
N ARG A 72 9.27 -18.09 4.91
CA ARG A 72 9.40 -18.11 6.37
C ARG A 72 8.70 -16.92 7.04
N ARG A 73 8.77 -15.73 6.44
CA ARG A 73 8.02 -14.55 6.95
C ARG A 73 6.51 -14.74 6.81
N GLY A 74 6.04 -15.28 5.69
CA GLY A 74 4.63 -15.62 5.48
C GLY A 74 4.13 -16.63 6.53
N ARG A 75 4.85 -17.74 6.72
CA ARG A 75 4.53 -18.77 7.73
C ARG A 75 4.47 -18.19 9.14
N ARG A 76 5.43 -17.33 9.53
CA ARG A 76 5.43 -16.67 10.85
C ARG A 76 4.26 -15.70 11.04
N MET A 77 3.88 -14.96 10.00
CA MET A 77 2.72 -14.08 10.03
C MET A 77 1.44 -14.88 10.23
N ILE A 78 1.28 -15.98 9.47
CA ILE A 78 0.13 -16.88 9.60
C ILE A 78 0.08 -17.51 10.99
N GLN A 79 1.19 -18.04 11.52
CA GLN A 79 1.26 -18.58 12.89
C GLN A 79 0.89 -17.55 13.96
N LYS A 80 1.26 -16.28 13.76
CA LYS A 80 0.89 -15.19 14.68
C LYS A 80 -0.62 -14.94 14.63
N ILE A 81 -1.20 -14.86 13.43
CA ILE A 81 -2.64 -14.68 13.24
C ILE A 81 -3.42 -15.87 13.84
N THR A 82 -2.98 -17.11 13.62
CA THR A 82 -3.62 -18.31 14.19
C THR A 82 -3.61 -18.27 15.72
N ARG A 83 -2.49 -17.90 16.36
CA ARG A 83 -2.41 -17.76 17.82
C ARG A 83 -3.28 -16.64 18.38
N GLU A 84 -3.44 -15.55 17.62
CA GLU A 84 -4.33 -14.45 17.99
C GLU A 84 -5.81 -14.84 17.86
N ILE A 85 -6.15 -15.72 16.92
CA ILE A 85 -7.50 -16.28 16.76
C ILE A 85 -7.79 -17.32 17.86
N GLU A 86 -6.84 -18.20 18.18
CA GLU A 86 -6.96 -19.21 19.25
C GLU A 86 -7.00 -18.60 20.66
N GLY A 87 -6.40 -17.41 20.84
CA GLY A 87 -6.37 -16.70 22.11
C GLY A 87 -7.68 -16.02 22.52
N HIS A 88 -8.71 -16.00 21.66
CA HIS A 88 -9.96 -15.30 21.95
C HIS A 88 -11.07 -16.18 22.58
N ASP A 89 -10.89 -17.51 22.65
CA ASP A 89 -11.89 -18.45 23.18
C ASP A 89 -11.55 -19.05 24.57
N SER A 90 -10.71 -18.38 25.37
CA SER A 90 -10.37 -18.83 26.73
C SER A 90 -10.45 -17.70 27.75
N SER A 91 -11.64 -17.11 27.92
CA SER A 91 -11.98 -16.31 29.10
C SER A 91 -12.76 -17.17 30.10
N ASN A 92 -12.08 -17.64 31.15
CA ASN A 92 -12.67 -17.68 32.50
C ASN A 92 -11.63 -17.89 33.62
N ALA A 93 -11.71 -16.97 34.58
CA ALA A 93 -11.43 -17.04 36.02
C ALA A 93 -9.97 -17.10 36.57
N ASP A 94 -9.69 -16.04 37.34
CA ASP A 94 -8.98 -15.99 38.62
C ASP A 94 -7.45 -16.24 38.70
N SER A 95 -6.69 -15.13 38.69
CA SER A 95 -5.84 -14.66 39.82
C SER A 95 -4.76 -13.66 39.33
N PRO A 96 -4.41 -12.62 40.12
CA PRO A 96 -3.43 -11.61 39.71
C PRO A 96 -1.99 -12.07 40.02
N PRO A 97 -0.99 -11.85 39.15
CA PRO A 97 0.39 -12.05 39.54
C PRO A 97 1.01 -10.75 40.05
N SER A 98 1.48 -10.87 41.29
CA SER A 98 2.30 -9.97 42.07
C SER A 98 3.65 -9.61 41.40
N LEU A 99 4.07 -8.37 41.62
CA LEU A 99 5.42 -7.87 41.41
C LEU A 99 6.42 -8.54 42.37
N SER A 100 7.47 -9.18 41.85
CA SER A 100 8.83 -9.05 42.40
C SER A 100 9.90 -9.57 41.43
N PRO A 101 11.14 -9.03 41.47
CA PRO A 101 12.18 -9.28 40.48
C PRO A 101 13.19 -10.34 40.97
N SER A 102 13.62 -11.25 40.09
CA SER A 102 14.85 -12.01 40.28
C SER A 102 15.81 -11.82 39.10
N ARG A 103 17.06 -11.58 39.46
CA ARG A 103 18.22 -11.35 38.61
C ARG A 103 18.77 -12.63 37.98
N ASP A 104 19.74 -12.40 37.11
CA ASP A 104 20.75 -13.28 36.50
C ASP A 104 20.34 -13.90 35.15
N GLU A 105 21.19 -14.01 34.13
CA GLU A 105 22.37 -13.27 33.63
C GLU A 105 22.73 -13.96 32.28
N HIS A 106 23.26 -13.21 31.31
CA HIS A 106 24.09 -13.68 30.18
C HIS A 106 23.57 -14.76 29.20
N SER A 107 23.16 -14.31 28.00
CA SER A 107 23.96 -14.62 26.80
C SER A 107 23.67 -13.64 25.67
N ARG A 108 24.74 -13.00 25.18
CA ARG A 108 24.76 -12.11 24.03
C ARG A 108 24.82 -12.96 22.76
N ASP A 109 23.97 -12.71 21.78
CA ASP A 109 24.41 -12.70 20.38
C ASP A 109 23.45 -11.93 19.48
N SER A 110 23.96 -10.83 18.93
CA SER A 110 23.30 -9.94 17.98
C SER A 110 24.01 -10.10 16.63
N ILE A 111 23.36 -10.73 15.64
CA ILE A 111 23.85 -10.73 14.27
C ILE A 111 23.09 -9.69 13.45
N ARG A 112 23.79 -8.56 13.28
CA ARG A 112 23.54 -7.48 12.34
C ARG A 112 23.98 -7.94 10.94
N ASP A 113 23.05 -8.28 10.05
CA ASP A 113 23.36 -8.51 8.64
C ASP A 113 23.01 -7.26 7.81
N SER A 114 23.99 -6.39 7.67
CA SER A 114 24.07 -5.33 6.66
C SER A 114 24.82 -5.87 5.44
N ILE A 115 24.18 -5.88 4.26
CA ILE A 115 24.86 -6.10 2.98
C ILE A 115 24.82 -4.78 2.21
N THR A 116 25.97 -4.12 2.20
CA THR A 116 26.41 -3.11 1.23
C THR A 116 26.41 -3.72 -0.18
N VAL A 117 25.87 -2.99 -1.16
CA VAL A 117 26.03 -3.30 -2.59
C VAL A 117 27.00 -2.26 -3.15
N ASP A 118 28.21 -2.73 -3.46
CA ASP A 118 29.20 -1.96 -4.19
C ASP A 118 28.75 -1.76 -5.65
N GLN A 119 29.03 -0.56 -6.15
CA GLN A 119 28.91 -0.17 -7.54
C GLN A 119 30.04 -0.82 -8.35
N THR A 120 29.72 -1.47 -9.46
CA THR A 120 30.63 -1.61 -10.61
C THR A 120 29.86 -2.02 -11.86
N THR A 121 29.90 -1.11 -12.83
CA THR A 121 29.99 -1.27 -14.31
C THR A 121 29.04 -2.23 -15.04
N GLU A 122 28.16 -1.61 -15.86
CA GLU A 122 27.36 -2.25 -16.91
C GLU A 122 28.23 -2.90 -18.00
N PRO A 123 27.79 -4.01 -18.61
CA PRO A 123 28.08 -4.33 -19.99
C PRO A 123 26.86 -4.09 -20.87
N GLN A 124 27.06 -3.30 -21.92
CA GLN A 124 26.17 -3.20 -23.07
C GLN A 124 26.13 -4.53 -23.84
N ILE A 125 24.93 -4.97 -24.22
CA ILE A 125 24.72 -5.93 -25.30
C ILE A 125 23.66 -5.32 -26.23
N SER A 126 24.14 -4.84 -27.36
CA SER A 126 23.39 -4.70 -28.60
C SER A 126 23.12 -6.08 -29.17
N ASP A 127 21.93 -6.32 -29.73
CA ASP A 127 21.81 -7.12 -30.95
C ASP A 127 20.50 -6.82 -31.67
N THR A 128 20.70 -6.53 -32.95
CA THR A 128 19.75 -6.38 -34.05
C THR A 128 19.38 -7.78 -34.54
N ASP A 129 18.34 -7.85 -35.38
CA ASP A 129 17.92 -8.95 -36.25
C ASP A 129 16.75 -9.81 -35.76
N THR A 130 15.58 -9.56 -36.36
CA THR A 130 14.57 -10.60 -36.56
C THR A 130 13.94 -10.42 -37.93
N THR A 131 14.40 -11.26 -38.84
CA THR A 131 13.90 -11.52 -40.19
C THR A 131 12.55 -12.21 -40.13
N THR A 132 11.61 -11.66 -40.91
CA THR A 132 10.28 -12.20 -41.21
C THR A 132 10.37 -13.53 -41.98
N PRO A 133 9.45 -14.48 -41.76
CA PRO A 133 9.05 -15.41 -42.80
C PRO A 133 7.55 -15.31 -43.11
N SER A 134 7.26 -14.82 -44.31
CA SER A 134 5.99 -15.01 -45.00
C SER A 134 6.00 -16.38 -45.69
N GLN A 135 4.99 -17.21 -45.46
CA GLN A 135 4.66 -18.32 -46.37
C GLN A 135 3.16 -18.38 -46.61
N THR A 136 2.81 -17.99 -47.83
CA THR A 136 1.53 -18.18 -48.53
C THR A 136 1.43 -19.62 -49.01
N LEU A 137 0.27 -20.26 -48.82
CA LEU A 137 -0.17 -21.41 -49.62
C LEU A 137 -1.64 -21.23 -50.04
N PRO A 138 -2.03 -21.67 -51.25
CA PRO A 138 -3.25 -21.24 -51.93
C PRO A 138 -4.45 -22.16 -51.63
N PHE A 139 -5.64 -21.55 -51.52
CA PHE A 139 -6.93 -22.24 -51.57
C PHE A 139 -7.53 -22.12 -52.96
N ASN A 140 -8.05 -23.23 -53.50
CA ASN A 140 -8.95 -23.21 -54.64
C ASN A 140 -10.14 -24.14 -54.37
N THR A 141 -11.27 -23.77 -55.00
CA THR A 141 -12.51 -24.51 -55.28
C THR A 141 -13.61 -24.59 -54.19
N SER A 142 -14.64 -23.74 -54.37
CA SER A 142 -16.07 -24.06 -54.15
C SER A 142 -16.65 -24.69 -55.45
N PRO A 143 -17.97 -24.95 -55.63
CA PRO A 143 -19.12 -25.06 -54.70
C PRO A 143 -20.04 -26.29 -54.99
N THR A 144 -21.04 -26.59 -54.14
CA THR A 144 -22.37 -26.98 -54.65
C THR A 144 -23.49 -26.75 -53.62
N THR A 145 -24.58 -26.20 -54.16
CA THR A 145 -25.86 -25.75 -53.61
C THR A 145 -26.81 -26.88 -53.20
N GLU A 146 -27.72 -26.62 -52.25
CA GLU A 146 -29.16 -26.83 -52.46
C GLU A 146 -30.02 -26.02 -51.48
N ASN A 147 -31.04 -25.34 -52.04
CA ASN A 147 -32.04 -24.51 -51.36
C ASN A 147 -33.22 -25.38 -50.89
N SER A 148 -33.82 -25.03 -49.74
CA SER A 148 -35.28 -24.99 -49.64
C SER A 148 -35.74 -23.99 -48.58
N ARG A 149 -36.69 -23.14 -48.97
CA ARG A 149 -37.41 -22.16 -48.14
C ARG A 149 -38.66 -22.85 -47.59
N ASP A 150 -39.03 -22.60 -46.32
CA ASP A 150 -40.35 -22.02 -46.06
C ASP A 150 -40.50 -21.38 -44.67
N THR A 151 -41.51 -20.54 -44.58
CA THR A 151 -41.71 -19.40 -43.68
C THR A 151 -42.78 -19.74 -42.63
N SER A 152 -42.56 -19.47 -41.34
CA SER A 152 -43.66 -19.02 -40.46
C SER A 152 -43.14 -18.28 -39.22
N GLN A 153 -43.82 -17.18 -38.93
CA GLN A 153 -43.58 -16.22 -37.85
C GLN A 153 -43.71 -16.84 -36.44
N ARG A 154 -42.81 -16.47 -35.52
CA ARG A 154 -43.15 -16.30 -34.09
C ARG A 154 -42.05 -15.55 -33.32
N ASP A 155 -42.49 -14.48 -32.67
CA ASP A 155 -41.90 -13.75 -31.53
C ASP A 155 -40.39 -13.49 -31.57
N GLU A 156 -40.01 -12.25 -31.89
CA GLU A 156 -38.66 -11.75 -31.62
C GLU A 156 -38.33 -11.87 -30.12
N PRO A 157 -37.32 -12.66 -29.73
CA PRO A 157 -36.67 -12.50 -28.45
C PRO A 157 -35.72 -11.31 -28.54
N THR A 158 -35.81 -10.38 -27.59
CA THR A 158 -34.79 -9.37 -27.35
C THR A 158 -33.40 -10.02 -27.42
N PRO A 159 -32.42 -9.48 -28.18
CA PRO A 159 -31.12 -10.11 -28.32
C PRO A 159 -30.43 -10.17 -26.94
N ALA A 160 -30.35 -11.35 -26.36
CA ALA A 160 -29.70 -11.57 -25.07
C ALA A 160 -28.18 -11.40 -25.25
N PHE A 161 -27.63 -10.40 -24.56
CA PHE A 161 -26.23 -9.97 -24.63
C PHE A 161 -25.20 -11.11 -24.52
N PHE A 162 -25.47 -12.18 -23.77
CA PHE A 162 -24.52 -13.31 -23.57
C PHE A 162 -24.87 -14.61 -24.30
N GLY A 163 -25.98 -14.67 -25.05
CA GLY A 163 -26.49 -15.89 -25.69
C GLY A 163 -26.97 -16.95 -24.69
N ALA A 164 -28.04 -17.69 -25.02
CA ALA A 164 -28.54 -18.79 -24.19
C ALA A 164 -27.58 -19.99 -24.26
N GLY A 165 -26.55 -20.01 -23.41
CA GLY A 165 -25.60 -21.11 -23.33
C GLY A 165 -26.22 -22.36 -22.69
N SER A 166 -26.77 -23.25 -23.50
CA SER A 166 -27.32 -24.56 -23.07
C SER A 166 -26.33 -25.71 -23.32
N GLY A 167 -25.06 -25.55 -22.90
CA GLY A 167 -24.04 -26.61 -22.98
C GLY A 167 -24.01 -27.50 -21.71
N PRO A 168 -23.61 -28.78 -21.82
CA PRO A 168 -23.53 -29.72 -20.69
C PRO A 168 -22.49 -29.30 -19.63
N LEU A 169 -22.75 -29.61 -18.36
CA LEU A 169 -21.89 -29.31 -17.20
C LEU A 169 -20.83 -30.41 -17.01
N VAL A 170 -19.63 -30.06 -16.53
CA VAL A 170 -18.40 -30.90 -16.60
C VAL A 170 -18.16 -31.82 -15.38
N ILE A 171 -19.10 -32.03 -14.44
CA ILE A 171 -18.81 -32.81 -13.22
C ILE A 171 -18.51 -34.28 -13.56
N GLN A 172 -17.32 -34.75 -13.17
CA GLN A 172 -16.84 -36.12 -13.45
C GLN A 172 -16.95 -37.08 -12.24
N ASN A 173 -16.94 -36.58 -10.99
CA ASN A 173 -17.07 -37.41 -9.79
C ASN A 173 -17.50 -36.62 -8.53
N GLU A 174 -17.85 -37.31 -7.44
CA GLU A 174 -18.28 -36.72 -6.16
C GLU A 174 -17.18 -35.89 -5.48
N GLN A 175 -15.92 -36.25 -5.67
CA GLN A 175 -14.78 -35.60 -5.02
C GLN A 175 -14.57 -34.19 -5.58
N ASP A 176 -14.68 -34.00 -6.90
CA ASP A 176 -14.61 -32.71 -7.56
C ASP A 176 -15.72 -31.78 -7.05
N LEU A 177 -16.93 -32.31 -6.87
CA LEU A 177 -18.06 -31.54 -6.34
C LEU A 177 -17.78 -31.06 -4.91
N ARG A 178 -17.15 -31.89 -4.05
CA ARG A 178 -16.76 -31.47 -2.70
C ARG A 178 -15.79 -30.29 -2.71
N PHE A 179 -14.81 -30.27 -3.63
CA PHE A 179 -13.89 -29.14 -3.76
C PHE A 179 -14.57 -27.89 -4.31
N ILE A 180 -15.46 -28.04 -5.30
CA ILE A 180 -16.24 -26.91 -5.84
C ILE A 180 -17.15 -26.33 -4.76
N THR A 181 -17.87 -27.15 -4.00
CA THR A 181 -18.70 -26.69 -2.87
C THR A 181 -17.84 -26.05 -1.78
N ALA A 182 -16.69 -26.63 -1.45
CA ALA A 182 -15.75 -26.01 -0.51
C ALA A 182 -15.26 -24.64 -1.00
N TYR A 183 -15.02 -24.50 -2.30
CA TYR A 183 -14.68 -23.23 -2.93
C TYR A 183 -15.78 -22.20 -2.77
N THR A 184 -17.02 -22.55 -3.12
CA THR A 184 -18.15 -21.60 -3.11
C THR A 184 -18.54 -21.18 -1.70
N ASP A 185 -18.52 -22.11 -0.75
CA ASP A 185 -19.12 -21.91 0.57
C ASP A 185 -18.13 -21.28 1.55
N TYR A 186 -16.84 -21.63 1.45
CA TYR A 186 -15.84 -21.24 2.46
C TYR A 186 -14.68 -20.44 1.89
N ILE A 187 -14.06 -20.91 0.81
CA ILE A 187 -12.80 -20.32 0.31
C ILE A 187 -13.05 -19.00 -0.41
N PHE A 188 -14.00 -18.97 -1.34
CA PHE A 188 -14.30 -17.77 -2.11
C PHE A 188 -14.76 -16.60 -1.22
N PRO A 189 -15.67 -16.79 -0.23
CA PRO A 189 -16.03 -15.73 0.71
C PRO A 189 -14.84 -15.25 1.55
N LEU A 190 -13.94 -16.13 1.96
CA LEU A 190 -12.72 -15.74 2.68
C LEU A 190 -11.78 -14.90 1.80
N LEU A 191 -11.60 -15.31 0.54
CA LEU A 191 -10.73 -14.63 -0.42
C LEU A 191 -11.34 -13.34 -0.98
N ASN A 192 -12.65 -13.13 -0.83
CA ASN A 192 -13.40 -11.97 -1.32
C ASN A 192 -14.44 -11.53 -0.27
N PRO A 193 -13.98 -11.10 0.92
CA PRO A 193 -14.84 -10.95 2.09
C PRO A 193 -15.87 -9.82 1.96
N PHE A 194 -15.61 -8.87 1.07
CA PHE A 194 -16.47 -7.74 0.74
C PHE A 194 -17.55 -8.07 -0.29
N TYR A 195 -17.41 -9.16 -1.03
CA TYR A 195 -18.36 -9.53 -2.08
C TYR A 195 -19.57 -10.26 -1.50
N ARG A 196 -20.60 -9.48 -1.18
CA ARG A 196 -21.88 -9.94 -0.61
C ARG A 196 -23.05 -9.44 -1.45
N PRO A 197 -23.17 -9.90 -2.70
CA PRO A 197 -24.24 -9.47 -3.58
C PRO A 197 -25.60 -9.92 -3.02
N THR A 198 -26.59 -9.06 -3.17
CA THR A 198 -27.99 -9.41 -2.95
C THR A 198 -28.47 -10.39 -4.03
N PHE A 199 -29.62 -11.00 -3.79
CA PHE A 199 -30.26 -11.86 -4.79
C PHE A 199 -30.56 -11.10 -6.11
N LEU A 200 -31.03 -9.85 -6.02
CA LEU A 200 -31.35 -9.01 -7.18
C LEU A 200 -30.12 -8.61 -7.99
N GLU A 201 -28.94 -8.61 -7.36
CA GLU A 201 -27.63 -8.40 -7.98
C GLU A 201 -27.06 -9.65 -8.68
N GLY A 202 -27.83 -10.75 -8.75
CA GLY A 202 -27.40 -12.02 -9.35
C GLY A 202 -26.78 -13.00 -8.35
N GLY A 203 -26.53 -12.56 -7.10
CA GLY A 203 -26.00 -13.41 -6.04
C GLY A 203 -24.64 -14.05 -6.35
N ARG A 204 -24.36 -15.20 -5.73
CA ARG A 204 -23.11 -15.98 -5.93
C ARG A 204 -23.30 -17.20 -6.84
N SER A 205 -24.49 -17.37 -7.44
CA SER A 205 -24.83 -18.51 -8.29
C SER A 205 -23.87 -18.65 -9.49
N TRP A 206 -23.34 -17.53 -9.97
CA TRP A 206 -22.35 -17.50 -11.04
C TRP A 206 -21.09 -18.29 -10.74
N LEU A 207 -20.71 -18.50 -9.47
CA LEU A 207 -19.52 -19.27 -9.11
C LEU A 207 -19.66 -20.74 -9.53
N LEU A 208 -20.85 -21.33 -9.32
CA LEU A 208 -21.15 -22.69 -9.74
C LEU A 208 -21.23 -22.79 -11.26
N VAL A 209 -21.93 -21.84 -11.89
CA VAL A 209 -22.00 -21.77 -13.37
C VAL A 209 -20.60 -21.64 -13.97
N PHE A 210 -19.76 -20.80 -13.37
CA PHE A 210 -18.38 -20.60 -13.77
C PHE A 210 -17.56 -21.89 -13.66
N ALA A 211 -17.55 -22.51 -12.47
CA ALA A 211 -16.76 -23.70 -12.17
C ALA A 211 -17.18 -24.92 -13.02
N MET A 212 -18.47 -25.03 -13.36
CA MET A 212 -19.03 -26.23 -13.98
C MET A 212 -19.15 -26.15 -15.50
N ARG A 213 -18.94 -24.99 -16.13
CA ARG A 213 -19.12 -24.82 -17.58
C ARG A 213 -17.96 -25.35 -18.41
N HIS A 214 -16.73 -25.17 -17.93
CA HIS A 214 -15.52 -25.55 -18.66
C HIS A 214 -14.58 -26.36 -17.78
N MET A 215 -13.88 -27.31 -18.40
CA MET A 215 -12.97 -28.22 -17.70
C MET A 215 -11.81 -27.46 -17.04
N GLU A 216 -11.28 -26.43 -17.69
CA GLU A 216 -10.19 -25.61 -17.19
C GLU A 216 -10.63 -24.76 -15.97
N SER A 217 -11.85 -24.19 -16.02
CA SER A 217 -12.43 -23.46 -14.88
C SER A 217 -12.59 -24.37 -13.67
N CYS A 218 -13.11 -25.59 -13.90
CA CYS A 218 -13.24 -26.63 -12.89
C CYS A 218 -11.88 -26.97 -12.27
N GLN A 219 -10.88 -27.27 -13.11
CA GLN A 219 -9.52 -27.61 -12.68
C GLN A 219 -8.86 -26.49 -11.87
N LEU A 220 -9.02 -25.22 -12.26
CA LEU A 220 -8.48 -24.08 -11.51
C LEU A 220 -9.15 -23.92 -10.14
N VAL A 221 -10.47 -24.08 -10.07
CA VAL A 221 -11.22 -24.03 -8.80
C VAL A 221 -10.79 -25.16 -7.87
N ILE A 222 -10.64 -26.39 -8.39
CA ILE A 222 -10.15 -27.54 -7.62
C ILE A 222 -8.70 -27.31 -7.18
N SER A 223 -7.83 -26.84 -8.06
CA SER A 223 -6.42 -26.55 -7.75
C SER A 223 -6.30 -25.51 -6.63
N LEU A 224 -7.07 -24.42 -6.73
CA LEU A 224 -7.09 -23.35 -5.74
C LEU A 224 -7.60 -23.86 -4.38
N SER A 225 -8.63 -24.70 -4.39
CA SER A 225 -9.22 -25.27 -3.18
C SER A 225 -8.28 -26.26 -2.50
N THR A 226 -7.68 -27.14 -3.31
CA THR A 226 -6.69 -28.11 -2.88
C THR A 226 -5.47 -27.40 -2.28
N TYR A 227 -4.97 -26.35 -2.93
CA TYR A 227 -3.88 -25.54 -2.40
C TYR A 227 -4.25 -24.86 -1.08
N PHE A 228 -5.40 -24.20 -1.04
CA PHE A 228 -5.87 -23.50 0.14
C PHE A 228 -5.95 -24.44 1.36
N LEU A 229 -6.57 -25.62 1.18
CA LEU A 229 -6.70 -26.63 2.22
C LEU A 229 -5.35 -27.29 2.59
N SER A 230 -4.35 -27.25 1.71
CA SER A 230 -3.00 -27.77 1.99
C SER A 230 -2.09 -26.79 2.76
N VAL A 231 -2.43 -25.50 2.73
CA VAL A 231 -1.65 -24.42 3.36
C VAL A 231 -2.27 -23.96 4.66
N VAL A 232 -3.60 -23.97 4.76
CA VAL A 232 -4.33 -23.68 5.99
C VAL A 232 -4.48 -24.98 6.78
N PRO A 233 -3.72 -25.18 7.87
CA PRO A 233 -3.74 -26.44 8.59
C PRO A 233 -5.08 -26.59 9.32
N ILE A 234 -5.93 -27.50 8.85
CA ILE A 234 -7.12 -27.93 9.60
C ILE A 234 -6.67 -28.75 10.83
N PHE A 235 -5.51 -29.42 10.75
CA PHE A 235 -4.86 -30.14 11.86
C PHE A 235 -3.34 -29.93 11.83
N PRO A 236 -2.73 -29.25 12.82
CA PRO A 236 -1.28 -29.08 12.88
C PRO A 236 -0.60 -30.39 13.31
N GLY A 237 0.28 -30.96 12.47
CA GLY A 237 1.06 -32.16 12.81
C GLY A 237 2.23 -32.45 11.86
N PRO A 238 3.16 -33.37 12.21
CA PRO A 238 4.38 -33.65 11.41
C PRO A 238 4.11 -34.19 10.00
N GLY A 239 2.97 -34.88 9.79
CA GLY A 239 2.53 -35.36 8.48
C GLY A 239 2.07 -34.26 7.52
N HIS A 240 1.81 -33.05 8.02
CA HIS A 240 1.35 -31.91 7.23
C HIS A 240 2.40 -31.47 6.20
N SER A 241 3.70 -31.54 6.52
CA SER A 241 4.77 -31.11 5.61
C SER A 241 4.94 -32.02 4.39
N VAL A 242 4.83 -33.33 4.60
CA VAL A 242 4.92 -34.34 3.52
C VAL A 242 3.66 -34.33 2.66
N CYS A 243 2.47 -34.31 3.30
CA CYS A 243 1.18 -34.20 2.62
C CYS A 243 1.13 -32.92 1.78
N SER A 244 1.50 -31.77 2.35
CA SER A 244 1.55 -30.48 1.65
C SER A 244 2.48 -30.51 0.43
N SER A 245 3.61 -31.21 0.48
CA SER A 245 4.54 -31.31 -0.67
C SER A 245 4.00 -32.13 -1.85
N HIS A 246 3.29 -33.22 -1.58
CA HIS A 246 2.64 -34.04 -2.62
C HIS A 246 1.43 -33.29 -3.19
N THR A 247 0.63 -32.68 -2.32
CA THR A 247 -0.49 -31.82 -2.72
C THR A 247 -0.01 -30.65 -3.57
N TRP A 248 1.16 -30.08 -3.29
CA TRP A 248 1.77 -29.03 -4.09
C TRP A 248 2.12 -29.46 -5.52
N GLN A 249 2.68 -30.66 -5.70
CA GLN A 249 2.99 -31.19 -7.04
C GLN A 249 1.72 -31.43 -7.86
N GLU A 250 0.67 -31.97 -7.23
CA GLU A 250 -0.62 -32.21 -7.86
C GLU A 250 -1.28 -30.90 -8.29
N VAL A 251 -1.34 -29.91 -7.39
CA VAL A 251 -1.87 -28.57 -7.68
C VAL A 251 -1.11 -27.92 -8.84
N GLN A 252 0.23 -28.01 -8.86
CA GLN A 252 1.03 -27.44 -9.94
C GLN A 252 0.70 -28.12 -11.28
N CYS A 253 0.61 -29.45 -11.31
CA CYS A 253 0.22 -30.22 -12.49
C CYS A 253 -1.18 -29.81 -13.01
N GLN A 254 -2.16 -29.68 -12.12
CA GLN A 254 -3.52 -29.25 -12.47
C GLN A 254 -3.54 -27.81 -13.02
N SER A 255 -2.75 -26.90 -12.45
CA SER A 255 -2.63 -25.53 -12.97
C SER A 255 -1.96 -25.48 -14.35
N ASP A 256 -0.94 -26.30 -14.60
CA ASP A 256 -0.25 -26.39 -15.89
C ASP A 256 -1.18 -26.96 -16.98
N LEU A 257 -2.03 -27.93 -16.64
CA LEU A 257 -3.06 -28.47 -17.52
C LEU A 257 -4.13 -27.42 -17.87
N ALA A 258 -4.59 -26.65 -16.88
CA ALA A 258 -5.53 -25.57 -17.12
C ALA A 258 -4.95 -24.48 -18.04
N VAL A 259 -3.67 -24.13 -17.88
CA VAL A 259 -2.96 -23.19 -18.78
C VAL A 259 -2.93 -23.71 -20.21
N LYS A 260 -2.62 -24.99 -20.40
CA LYS A 260 -2.63 -25.61 -21.75
C LYS A 260 -4.02 -25.58 -22.39
N GLY A 261 -5.08 -25.85 -21.62
CA GLY A 261 -6.46 -25.76 -22.10
C GLY A 261 -6.87 -24.32 -22.45
N MET A 262 -6.46 -23.35 -21.63
CA MET A 262 -6.69 -21.93 -21.89
C MET A 262 -6.03 -21.44 -23.19
N GLN A 263 -4.82 -21.90 -23.52
CA GLN A 263 -4.11 -21.51 -24.75
C GLN A 263 -4.94 -21.78 -26.01
N GLN A 264 -5.62 -22.93 -26.07
CA GLN A 264 -6.47 -23.30 -27.20
C GLN A 264 -7.69 -22.36 -27.33
N ARG A 265 -8.26 -21.90 -26.22
CA ARG A 265 -9.37 -20.93 -26.22
C ARG A 265 -8.92 -19.52 -26.55
N VAL A 266 -7.73 -19.11 -26.10
CA VAL A 266 -7.12 -17.83 -26.49
C VAL A 266 -6.94 -17.79 -28.00
N GLU A 267 -6.48 -18.87 -28.63
CA GLU A 267 -6.37 -18.97 -30.09
C GLU A 267 -7.73 -18.89 -30.78
N ALA A 268 -8.77 -19.54 -30.24
CA ALA A 268 -10.12 -19.47 -30.78
C ALA A 268 -10.69 -18.04 -30.72
N ILE A 269 -10.56 -17.37 -29.58
CA ILE A 269 -11.01 -15.98 -29.38
C ILE A 269 -10.18 -15.01 -30.22
N SER A 270 -8.88 -15.24 -30.38
CA SER A 270 -8.02 -14.43 -31.25
C SER A 270 -8.40 -14.53 -32.74
N ARG A 271 -9.03 -15.63 -33.17
CA ARG A 271 -9.47 -15.83 -34.57
C ARG A 271 -10.87 -15.27 -34.83
N CYS A 272 -11.78 -15.41 -33.86
CA CYS A 272 -13.19 -15.03 -34.02
C CYS A 272 -13.55 -13.66 -33.44
N GLY A 273 -12.67 -13.06 -32.63
CA GLY A 273 -12.96 -11.86 -31.85
C GLY A 273 -13.85 -12.16 -30.64
N VAL A 274 -13.96 -11.18 -29.74
CA VAL A 274 -14.83 -11.26 -28.56
C VAL A 274 -16.31 -11.10 -28.92
N SER A 275 -16.60 -10.34 -29.97
CA SER A 275 -17.95 -10.13 -30.51
C SER A 275 -18.56 -11.44 -30.97
N GLY A 276 -19.76 -11.77 -30.49
CA GLY A 276 -20.43 -13.06 -30.70
C GLY A 276 -20.02 -14.24 -29.79
N ASN A 277 -19.00 -14.10 -28.93
CA ASN A 277 -18.55 -15.15 -28.00
C ASN A 277 -18.39 -14.66 -26.53
N LEU A 278 -19.13 -13.63 -26.13
CA LEU A 278 -18.98 -12.92 -24.86
C LEU A 278 -18.99 -13.83 -23.62
N LEU A 279 -19.84 -14.88 -23.63
CA LEU A 279 -19.90 -15.85 -22.55
C LEU A 279 -18.56 -16.60 -22.41
N GLN A 280 -18.06 -17.19 -23.50
CA GLN A 280 -16.81 -17.93 -23.51
C GLN A 280 -15.63 -17.02 -23.15
N SER A 281 -15.62 -15.80 -23.66
CA SER A 281 -14.62 -14.78 -23.33
C SER A 281 -14.67 -14.39 -21.85
N THR A 282 -15.85 -14.39 -21.22
CA THR A 282 -16.01 -14.07 -19.79
C THR A 282 -15.45 -15.19 -18.93
N HIS A 283 -15.70 -16.45 -19.32
CA HIS A 283 -15.10 -17.59 -18.66
C HIS A 283 -13.57 -17.57 -18.80
N LEU A 284 -13.05 -17.32 -20.00
CA LEU A 284 -11.60 -17.20 -20.21
C LEU A 284 -10.99 -16.08 -19.35
N LEU A 285 -11.63 -14.91 -19.27
CA LEU A 285 -11.18 -13.83 -18.39
C LEU A 285 -11.15 -14.28 -16.93
N GLY A 286 -12.19 -14.99 -16.48
CA GLY A 286 -12.25 -15.53 -15.14
C GLY A 286 -11.17 -16.58 -14.85
N ASP A 287 -10.86 -17.45 -15.81
CA ASP A 287 -9.79 -18.44 -15.69
C ASP A 287 -8.42 -17.77 -15.54
N ILE A 288 -8.12 -16.77 -16.38
CA ILE A 288 -6.90 -15.97 -16.29
C ILE A 288 -6.80 -15.28 -14.92
N MET A 289 -7.91 -14.72 -14.43
CA MET A 289 -7.95 -14.05 -13.13
C MET A 289 -7.81 -15.00 -11.94
N LEU A 290 -8.37 -16.21 -12.00
CA LEU A 290 -8.16 -17.24 -10.99
C LEU A 290 -6.72 -17.74 -10.98
N LEU A 291 -6.12 -17.92 -12.17
CA LEU A 291 -4.71 -18.27 -12.27
C LEU A 291 -3.81 -17.18 -11.68
N LEU A 292 -4.09 -15.91 -11.99
CA LEU A 292 -3.38 -14.78 -11.39
C LEU A 292 -3.52 -14.77 -9.86
N LYS A 293 -4.72 -15.08 -9.34
CA LYS A 293 -4.98 -15.18 -7.90
C LYS A 293 -4.21 -16.34 -7.27
N PHE A 294 -4.18 -17.49 -7.95
CA PHE A 294 -3.40 -18.66 -7.56
C PHE A 294 -1.89 -18.34 -7.49
N GLU A 295 -1.31 -17.72 -8.52
CA GLU A 295 0.10 -17.32 -8.53
C GLU A 295 0.46 -16.32 -7.42
N THR A 296 -0.46 -15.39 -7.15
CA THR A 296 -0.30 -14.41 -6.08
C THR A 296 -0.30 -15.09 -4.71
N MET A 297 -1.22 -16.03 -4.47
CA MET A 297 -1.33 -16.79 -3.21
C MET A 297 -0.13 -17.71 -2.99
N THR A 298 0.34 -18.35 -4.05
CA THR A 298 1.49 -19.27 -4.00
C THR A 298 2.84 -18.57 -3.94
N GLY A 299 2.89 -17.27 -4.22
CA GLY A 299 4.12 -16.51 -4.30
C GLY A 299 5.01 -16.88 -5.49
N SER A 300 4.47 -17.61 -6.48
CA SER A 300 5.14 -17.93 -7.74
C SER A 300 5.31 -16.66 -8.56
N SER A 301 6.55 -16.14 -8.63
CA SER A 301 6.79 -14.78 -9.13
C SER A 301 7.07 -14.68 -10.64
N SER A 302 7.13 -15.79 -11.38
CA SER A 302 7.65 -15.76 -12.75
C SER A 302 6.65 -15.30 -13.81
N SER A 303 5.34 -15.46 -13.60
CA SER A 303 4.37 -15.40 -14.71
C SER A 303 3.17 -14.45 -14.52
N TRP A 304 2.96 -13.90 -13.32
CA TRP A 304 1.81 -13.02 -13.04
C TRP A 304 1.65 -11.83 -13.99
N ARG A 305 2.77 -11.29 -14.49
CA ARG A 305 2.78 -10.17 -15.45
C ARG A 305 2.17 -10.55 -16.79
N VAL A 306 2.43 -11.78 -17.25
CA VAL A 306 1.91 -12.29 -18.52
C VAL A 306 0.41 -12.52 -18.41
N HIS A 307 -0.05 -13.10 -17.29
CA HIS A 307 -1.47 -13.32 -17.07
C HIS A 307 -2.24 -12.02 -16.87
N LEU A 308 -1.71 -11.06 -16.10
CA LEU A 308 -2.33 -9.74 -15.98
C LEU A 308 -2.36 -9.01 -17.34
N TYR A 309 -1.29 -9.08 -18.12
CA TYR A 309 -1.26 -8.51 -19.47
C TYR A 309 -2.34 -9.13 -20.37
N ALA A 310 -2.47 -10.45 -20.36
CA ALA A 310 -3.49 -11.16 -21.14
C ALA A 310 -4.90 -10.78 -20.70
N ALA A 311 -5.16 -10.67 -19.39
CA ALA A 311 -6.44 -10.23 -18.84
C ALA A 311 -6.80 -8.80 -19.28
N ILE A 312 -5.83 -7.88 -19.23
CA ILE A 312 -6.02 -6.49 -19.68
C ILE A 312 -6.35 -6.44 -21.18
N VAL A 313 -5.60 -7.16 -22.03
CA VAL A 313 -5.85 -7.19 -23.48
C VAL A 313 -7.23 -7.76 -23.80
N LEU A 314 -7.62 -8.85 -23.14
CA LEU A 314 -8.94 -9.44 -23.31
C LEU A 314 -10.04 -8.46 -22.84
N PHE A 315 -9.81 -7.74 -21.74
CA PHE A 315 -10.74 -6.74 -21.24
C PHE A 315 -10.88 -5.52 -22.17
N GLU A 316 -9.78 -5.03 -22.76
CA GLU A 316 -9.81 -3.98 -23.79
C GLU A 316 -10.63 -4.43 -25.02
N GLN A 317 -10.55 -5.70 -25.42
CA GLN A 317 -11.37 -6.26 -26.50
C GLN A 317 -12.86 -6.29 -26.15
N PHE A 318 -13.23 -6.59 -24.90
CA PHE A 318 -14.61 -6.45 -24.44
C PHE A 318 -15.11 -5.01 -24.55
N LEU A 319 -14.32 -4.06 -24.05
CA LEU A 319 -14.69 -2.64 -24.08
C LEU A 319 -14.78 -2.08 -25.51
N SER A 320 -14.03 -2.66 -26.44
CA SER A 320 -14.08 -2.31 -27.87
C SER A 320 -15.20 -3.01 -28.63
N SER A 321 -15.87 -4.00 -28.04
CA SER A 321 -16.93 -4.76 -28.71
C SER A 321 -18.21 -3.92 -28.81
N PRO A 322 -18.83 -3.81 -30.00
CA PRO A 322 -20.10 -3.13 -30.18
C PRO A 322 -21.26 -3.85 -29.49
N ASP A 323 -21.09 -5.13 -29.18
CA ASP A 323 -22.12 -5.94 -28.54
C ASP A 323 -22.24 -5.57 -27.05
N LEU A 324 -21.21 -4.97 -26.43
CA LEU A 324 -21.17 -4.64 -25.00
C LEU A 324 -22.22 -3.58 -24.61
N ASP A 325 -23.28 -4.03 -23.93
CA ASP A 325 -24.26 -3.13 -23.32
C ASP A 325 -23.73 -2.54 -22.01
N ASP A 326 -23.51 -1.22 -21.99
CA ASP A 326 -23.04 -0.46 -20.81
C ASP A 326 -24.03 -0.53 -19.62
N ASN A 327 -25.27 -1.01 -19.80
CA ASN A 327 -26.17 -1.36 -18.69
C ASN A 327 -25.55 -2.38 -17.73
N VAL A 328 -24.59 -3.19 -18.19
CA VAL A 328 -23.85 -4.14 -17.35
C VAL A 328 -23.08 -3.46 -16.21
N TRP A 329 -22.85 -2.14 -16.29
CA TRP A 329 -22.13 -1.39 -15.25
C TRP A 329 -23.05 -0.71 -14.22
N LYS A 330 -24.35 -0.55 -14.47
CA LYS A 330 -25.25 0.24 -13.59
C LYS A 330 -25.37 -0.33 -12.16
N ILE A 331 -25.54 0.55 -11.16
CA ILE A 331 -25.74 0.19 -9.75
C ILE A 331 -27.24 -0.08 -9.52
N PRO A 332 -27.61 -1.13 -8.75
CA PRO A 332 -29.01 -1.46 -8.49
C PRO A 332 -29.79 -0.50 -7.57
N SER A 333 -29.25 0.65 -7.15
CA SER A 333 -30.01 1.64 -6.36
C SER A 333 -31.28 2.15 -7.08
N ASP A 334 -31.36 1.98 -8.40
CA ASP A 334 -32.55 2.23 -9.22
C ASP A 334 -33.67 1.18 -9.00
N ILE A 335 -33.49 0.18 -8.11
CA ILE A 335 -34.51 -0.82 -7.76
C ILE A 335 -35.71 -0.17 -7.06
N GLU A 336 -35.52 0.86 -6.24
CA GLU A 336 -36.66 1.59 -5.66
C GLU A 336 -37.51 2.25 -6.75
N GLU A 337 -36.88 2.70 -7.85
CA GLU A 337 -37.58 3.34 -8.98
C GLU A 337 -38.36 2.32 -9.83
N VAL A 338 -37.82 1.11 -10.02
CA VAL A 338 -38.50 0.02 -10.76
C VAL A 338 -39.59 -0.67 -9.93
N VAL A 339 -39.35 -0.89 -8.63
CA VAL A 339 -40.31 -1.53 -7.73
C VAL A 339 -41.46 -0.58 -7.38
N SER A 340 -41.21 0.73 -7.26
CA SER A 340 -42.28 1.72 -7.05
C SER A 340 -43.21 1.88 -8.27
N GLN A 341 -42.74 1.52 -9.47
CA GLN A 341 -43.55 1.53 -10.70
C GLN A 341 -44.30 0.21 -10.93
N SER A 342 -43.87 -0.89 -10.30
CA SER A 342 -44.48 -2.21 -10.44
C SER A 342 -45.58 -2.43 -9.39
N SER A 343 -46.81 -2.11 -9.77
CA SER A 343 -48.04 -2.36 -9.00
C SER A 343 -48.49 -3.83 -8.97
N LYS A 344 -47.58 -4.80 -9.17
CA LYS A 344 -47.91 -6.24 -9.22
C LYS A 344 -47.31 -7.01 -8.04
N SER A 345 -48.14 -7.83 -7.39
CA SER A 345 -47.85 -8.52 -6.13
C SER A 345 -46.95 -9.77 -6.25
N ALA A 346 -46.33 -10.03 -7.39
CA ALA A 346 -45.44 -11.17 -7.59
C ALA A 346 -44.35 -10.83 -8.61
N LEU A 347 -43.08 -10.96 -8.20
CA LEU A 347 -41.91 -10.73 -9.05
C LEU A 347 -41.74 -11.95 -9.99
N SER A 348 -41.78 -11.74 -11.31
CA SER A 348 -41.51 -12.80 -12.28
C SER A 348 -40.07 -13.32 -12.13
N THR A 349 -39.81 -14.61 -12.36
CA THR A 349 -38.45 -15.19 -12.28
C THR A 349 -37.45 -14.53 -13.23
N LYS A 350 -37.92 -13.96 -14.35
CA LYS A 350 -37.12 -13.14 -15.29
C LYS A 350 -36.86 -11.71 -14.78
N GLU A 351 -37.71 -11.19 -13.91
CA GLU A 351 -37.57 -9.86 -13.28
C GLU A 351 -36.82 -9.96 -11.94
N ALA A 352 -36.79 -11.14 -11.34
CA ALA A 352 -36.21 -11.42 -10.03
C ALA A 352 -34.68 -11.45 -10.01
N HIS A 353 -34.03 -11.60 -11.17
CA HIS A 353 -32.58 -11.46 -11.33
C HIS A 353 -32.31 -10.44 -12.42
N ARG A 354 -31.75 -9.28 -12.06
CA ARG A 354 -31.43 -8.23 -13.04
C ARG A 354 -30.27 -8.61 -13.96
N PHE A 355 -29.36 -9.46 -13.46
CA PHE A 355 -28.18 -9.89 -14.18
C PHE A 355 -28.11 -11.42 -14.30
N GLU A 356 -27.73 -11.88 -15.50
CA GLU A 356 -27.36 -13.27 -15.73
C GLU A 356 -26.08 -13.65 -14.97
N ALA A 357 -25.83 -14.95 -14.78
CA ALA A 357 -24.61 -15.46 -14.14
C ALA A 357 -23.34 -14.97 -14.86
N SER A 358 -23.34 -14.94 -16.18
CA SER A 358 -22.25 -14.41 -17.03
C SER A 358 -22.01 -12.93 -16.80
N GLN A 359 -23.06 -12.11 -16.76
CA GLN A 359 -22.99 -10.68 -16.45
C GLN A 359 -22.41 -10.44 -15.06
N THR A 360 -22.86 -11.21 -14.07
CA THR A 360 -22.41 -11.09 -12.68
C THR A 360 -20.93 -11.46 -12.56
N ALA A 361 -20.50 -12.56 -13.20
CA ALA A 361 -19.11 -12.96 -13.29
C ALA A 361 -18.25 -11.90 -13.99
N PHE A 362 -18.72 -11.37 -15.12
CA PHE A 362 -18.03 -10.33 -15.88
C PHE A 362 -17.82 -9.07 -15.05
N ARG A 363 -18.84 -8.58 -14.32
CA ARG A 363 -18.72 -7.44 -13.40
C ARG A 363 -17.66 -7.69 -12.33
N PHE A 364 -17.68 -8.87 -11.71
CA PHE A 364 -16.71 -9.25 -10.68
C PHE A 364 -15.27 -9.25 -11.23
N PHE A 365 -15.04 -9.92 -12.37
CA PHE A 365 -13.71 -9.97 -12.97
C PHE A 365 -13.26 -8.62 -13.52
N SER A 366 -14.15 -7.77 -14.02
CA SER A 366 -13.83 -6.40 -14.45
C SER A 366 -13.29 -5.55 -13.29
N ALA A 367 -13.94 -5.60 -12.13
CA ALA A 367 -13.47 -4.93 -10.92
C ALA A 367 -12.08 -5.46 -10.49
N ALA A 368 -11.89 -6.79 -10.56
CA ALA A 368 -10.63 -7.42 -10.21
C ALA A 368 -9.48 -7.04 -11.16
N VAL A 369 -9.72 -7.00 -12.48
CA VAL A 369 -8.73 -6.61 -13.49
C VAL A 369 -8.32 -5.14 -13.33
N ILE A 370 -9.29 -4.23 -13.19
CA ILE A 370 -9.01 -2.79 -12.99
C ILE A 370 -8.18 -2.57 -11.73
N THR A 371 -8.56 -3.23 -10.63
CA THR A 371 -7.82 -3.16 -9.37
C THR A 371 -6.39 -3.67 -9.53
N ALA A 372 -6.21 -4.82 -10.21
CA ALA A 372 -4.89 -5.39 -10.45
C ALA A 372 -4.02 -4.50 -11.35
N ASP A 373 -4.58 -3.90 -12.41
CA ASP A 373 -3.89 -2.97 -13.29
C ASP A 373 -3.38 -1.74 -12.52
N ILE A 374 -4.25 -1.09 -11.74
CA ILE A 374 -3.91 0.10 -10.93
C ILE A 374 -2.83 -0.24 -9.89
N ILE A 375 -3.02 -1.30 -9.11
CA ILE A 375 -2.08 -1.65 -8.04
C ILE A 375 -0.73 -2.08 -8.62
N SER A 376 -0.72 -2.90 -9.67
CA SER A 376 0.52 -3.32 -10.31
C SER A 376 1.29 -2.14 -10.91
N SER A 377 0.58 -1.16 -11.46
CA SER A 377 1.14 0.06 -12.02
C SER A 377 1.93 0.89 -11.00
N THR A 378 1.51 0.89 -9.74
CA THR A 378 2.30 1.53 -8.66
C THR A 378 3.68 0.89 -8.48
N ALA A 379 3.75 -0.44 -8.54
CA ALA A 379 4.97 -1.20 -8.34
C ALA A 379 5.87 -1.20 -9.59
N LEU A 380 5.25 -1.23 -10.78
CA LEU A 380 5.94 -1.18 -12.06
C LEU A 380 6.41 0.23 -12.42
N GLY A 381 5.82 1.27 -11.82
CA GLY A 381 6.12 2.66 -12.15
C GLY A 381 5.77 2.98 -13.60
N GLN A 382 4.62 2.50 -14.05
CA GLN A 382 4.06 2.65 -15.40
C GLN A 382 2.60 3.09 -15.29
N SER A 383 2.06 3.74 -16.33
CA SER A 383 0.65 4.18 -16.29
C SER A 383 -0.26 2.96 -16.30
N PRO A 384 -1.38 2.95 -15.54
CA PRO A 384 -2.41 1.95 -15.71
C PRO A 384 -2.84 1.90 -17.18
N ARG A 385 -2.91 0.70 -17.74
CA ARG A 385 -3.28 0.53 -19.15
C ARG A 385 -4.75 0.84 -19.38
N LEU A 386 -5.61 0.51 -18.43
CA LEU A 386 -7.05 0.70 -18.51
C LEU A 386 -7.51 2.12 -18.15
N ARG A 387 -6.56 3.06 -18.04
CA ARG A 387 -6.80 4.42 -17.55
C ARG A 387 -7.90 5.16 -18.29
N GLU A 388 -7.88 5.10 -19.61
CA GLU A 388 -8.89 5.76 -20.47
C GLU A 388 -10.29 5.15 -20.33
N HIS A 389 -10.39 3.93 -19.81
CA HIS A 389 -11.64 3.21 -19.61
C HIS A 389 -12.20 3.31 -18.20
N HIS A 390 -11.43 3.85 -17.23
CA HIS A 390 -11.84 3.95 -15.84
C HIS A 390 -13.17 4.71 -15.68
N GLU A 391 -13.34 5.84 -16.38
CA GLU A 391 -14.58 6.62 -16.30
C GLU A 391 -15.78 5.88 -16.90
N ARG A 392 -15.60 5.19 -18.02
CA ARG A 392 -16.68 4.37 -18.64
C ARG A 392 -17.16 3.28 -17.68
N VAL A 393 -16.23 2.55 -17.07
CA VAL A 393 -16.54 1.35 -16.26
C VAL A 393 -16.88 1.68 -14.80
N LEU A 394 -16.10 2.53 -14.14
CA LEU A 394 -16.29 2.87 -12.72
C LEU A 394 -17.22 4.07 -12.53
N GLY A 395 -17.46 4.84 -13.59
CA GLY A 395 -18.22 6.09 -13.53
C GLY A 395 -17.39 7.25 -12.96
N THR A 396 -18.04 8.40 -12.85
CA THR A 396 -17.49 9.56 -12.16
C THR A 396 -17.86 9.50 -10.68
N ARG A 397 -17.34 10.44 -9.89
CA ARG A 397 -17.71 10.54 -8.47
C ARG A 397 -19.20 10.83 -8.25
N GLU A 398 -19.80 11.59 -9.16
CA GLU A 398 -21.24 11.96 -9.09
C GLU A 398 -22.13 10.83 -9.61
N LYS A 399 -21.63 10.03 -10.55
CA LYS A 399 -22.36 8.93 -11.17
C LYS A 399 -21.49 7.69 -11.24
N ALA A 400 -21.50 6.92 -10.16
CA ALA A 400 -20.81 5.64 -10.11
C ALA A 400 -21.53 4.59 -10.97
N HIS A 401 -20.76 3.82 -11.73
CA HIS A 401 -21.25 2.66 -12.48
C HIS A 401 -20.85 1.38 -11.73
N LEU A 402 -19.74 0.73 -12.05
CA LEU A 402 -19.30 -0.45 -11.30
C LEU A 402 -18.72 -0.05 -9.94
N SER A 403 -19.34 -0.47 -8.84
CA SER A 403 -18.86 -0.15 -7.48
C SER A 403 -17.81 -1.17 -7.00
N LEU A 404 -16.56 -0.71 -6.84
CA LEU A 404 -15.46 -1.48 -6.25
C LEU A 404 -15.66 -1.70 -4.74
N LYS A 405 -16.45 -0.86 -4.07
CA LYS A 405 -16.75 -0.96 -2.63
C LYS A 405 -17.30 -2.34 -2.26
N TYR A 406 -18.23 -2.85 -3.06
CA TYR A 406 -18.92 -4.12 -2.81
C TYR A 406 -18.19 -5.35 -3.38
N ILE A 407 -17.03 -5.18 -4.02
CA ILE A 407 -16.25 -6.29 -4.58
C ILE A 407 -14.88 -6.37 -3.90
N VAL A 408 -14.18 -5.24 -3.85
CA VAL A 408 -12.80 -5.09 -3.36
C VAL A 408 -12.77 -4.54 -1.93
N GLY A 409 -13.86 -3.92 -1.48
CA GLY A 409 -13.97 -3.36 -0.12
C GLY A 409 -13.64 -1.89 0.01
N CYS A 410 -13.31 -1.21 -1.10
CA CYS A 410 -12.82 0.17 -1.10
C CYS A 410 -13.49 0.99 -2.20
N GLU A 411 -13.78 2.26 -1.93
CA GLU A 411 -14.47 3.16 -2.85
C GLU A 411 -13.69 3.42 -4.15
N ASN A 412 -14.43 3.66 -5.25
CA ASN A 412 -13.85 3.88 -6.58
C ASN A 412 -12.83 5.02 -6.61
N TRP A 413 -13.15 6.14 -5.96
CA TRP A 413 -12.33 7.35 -5.97
C TRP A 413 -10.93 7.12 -5.39
N ILE A 414 -10.77 6.17 -4.48
CA ILE A 414 -9.45 5.80 -3.94
C ILE A 414 -8.55 5.23 -5.02
N PHE A 415 -9.04 4.25 -5.77
CA PHE A 415 -8.26 3.60 -6.83
C PHE A 415 -7.97 4.58 -7.98
N LEU A 416 -8.92 5.46 -8.29
CA LEU A 416 -8.72 6.55 -9.23
C LEU A 416 -7.60 7.49 -8.75
N SER A 417 -7.60 7.90 -7.48
CA SER A 417 -6.53 8.71 -6.90
C SER A 417 -5.17 8.00 -6.91
N ILE A 418 -5.12 6.68 -6.69
CA ILE A 418 -3.87 5.91 -6.83
C ILE A 418 -3.35 5.99 -8.27
N ALA A 419 -4.22 5.80 -9.27
CA ALA A 419 -3.88 5.95 -10.67
C ALA A 419 -3.38 7.38 -11.00
N ASP A 420 -4.02 8.42 -10.45
CA ASP A 420 -3.59 9.81 -10.62
C ASP A 420 -2.19 10.05 -10.04
N ILE A 421 -1.87 9.45 -8.89
CA ILE A 421 -0.54 9.57 -8.27
C ILE A 421 0.52 8.89 -9.14
N VAL A 422 0.21 7.76 -9.76
CA VAL A 422 1.12 7.07 -10.68
C VAL A 422 1.42 7.95 -11.90
N GLU A 423 0.39 8.54 -12.51
CA GLU A 423 0.55 9.51 -13.60
C GLU A 423 1.35 10.75 -13.18
N LEU A 424 1.10 11.26 -11.96
CA LEU A 424 1.84 12.37 -11.39
C LEU A 424 3.33 12.04 -11.24
N ASP A 425 3.67 10.83 -10.77
CA ASP A 425 5.06 10.38 -10.63
C ASP A 425 5.76 10.27 -12.00
N LEU A 426 5.06 9.71 -12.99
CA LEU A 426 5.55 9.59 -14.37
C LEU A 426 5.79 10.96 -15.02
N TRP A 427 4.80 11.84 -14.93
CA TRP A 427 4.91 13.21 -15.39
C TRP A 427 6.08 13.93 -14.71
N LYS A 428 6.20 13.83 -13.38
CA LYS A 428 7.29 14.43 -12.60
C LYS A 428 8.65 13.92 -13.07
N LYS A 429 8.79 12.60 -13.32
CA LYS A 429 10.02 12.01 -13.86
C LYS A 429 10.33 12.55 -15.26
N LYS A 430 9.32 12.63 -16.14
CA LYS A 430 9.45 13.16 -17.51
C LYS A 430 9.83 14.65 -17.53
N ALA A 431 9.12 15.49 -16.77
CA ALA A 431 9.36 16.92 -16.66
C ALA A 431 10.76 17.23 -16.08
N LYS A 432 11.25 16.41 -15.14
CA LYS A 432 12.63 16.51 -14.63
C LYS A 432 13.66 16.18 -15.71
N LYS A 433 13.43 15.11 -16.49
CA LYS A 433 14.33 14.73 -17.59
C LYS A 433 14.37 15.79 -18.70
N SER A 434 13.25 16.46 -18.99
CA SER A 434 13.17 17.49 -20.03
C SER A 434 13.52 18.90 -19.54
N GLY A 435 13.91 19.09 -18.28
CA GLY A 435 14.20 20.40 -17.70
C GLY A 435 12.98 21.32 -17.48
N ALA A 436 11.76 20.85 -17.80
CA ALA A 436 10.52 21.62 -17.69
C ALA A 436 9.83 21.48 -16.32
N PHE A 437 10.54 20.99 -15.31
CA PHE A 437 9.96 20.70 -14.00
C PHE A 437 9.65 21.99 -13.22
N SER A 438 8.37 22.16 -12.86
CA SER A 438 7.90 23.19 -11.95
C SER A 438 7.40 22.57 -10.64
N LEU A 439 7.97 23.02 -9.51
CA LEU A 439 7.48 22.63 -8.19
C LEU A 439 6.05 23.12 -7.94
N MET A 440 5.69 24.29 -8.48
CA MET A 440 4.33 24.83 -8.35
C MET A 440 3.32 23.97 -9.10
N ASP A 441 3.66 23.48 -10.30
CA ASP A 441 2.79 22.56 -11.06
C ASP A 441 2.65 21.21 -10.33
N LEU A 442 3.74 20.70 -9.75
CA LEU A 442 3.70 19.51 -8.90
C LEU A 442 2.77 19.69 -7.68
N ILE A 443 2.88 20.81 -6.97
CA ILE A 443 2.01 21.14 -5.82
C ILE A 443 0.55 21.28 -6.27
N GLN A 444 0.30 21.97 -7.38
CA GLN A 444 -1.05 22.18 -7.89
C GLN A 444 -1.72 20.85 -8.25
N ARG A 445 -1.03 19.95 -8.96
CA ARG A 445 -1.56 18.62 -9.31
C ARG A 445 -1.78 17.75 -8.09
N ALA A 446 -0.85 17.75 -7.13
CA ALA A 446 -1.01 17.02 -5.87
C ALA A 446 -2.14 17.57 -5.00
N SER A 447 -2.38 18.88 -5.02
CA SER A 447 -3.49 19.52 -4.30
C SER A 447 -4.84 19.06 -4.82
N ARG A 448 -4.98 18.82 -6.14
CA ARG A 448 -6.22 18.26 -6.72
C ARG A 448 -6.50 16.86 -6.17
N ILE A 449 -5.51 15.97 -6.24
CA ILE A 449 -5.62 14.61 -5.69
C ILE A 449 -5.93 14.66 -4.19
N THR A 450 -5.28 15.55 -3.44
CA THR A 450 -5.55 15.72 -2.00
C THR A 450 -6.98 16.18 -1.75
N GLN A 451 -7.46 17.17 -2.51
CA GLN A 451 -8.83 17.67 -2.42
C GLN A 451 -9.85 16.57 -2.76
N ASP A 452 -9.57 15.74 -3.77
CA ASP A 452 -10.43 14.61 -4.12
C ASP A 452 -10.52 13.59 -2.98
N LEU A 453 -9.38 13.27 -2.34
CA LEU A 453 -9.34 12.39 -1.17
C LEU A 453 -10.09 13.00 0.04
N ASP A 454 -9.88 14.29 0.31
CA ASP A 454 -10.51 14.99 1.44
C ASP A 454 -12.02 15.08 1.27
N ASN A 455 -12.45 15.49 0.07
CA ASN A 455 -13.86 15.55 -0.26
C ASN A 455 -14.50 14.15 -0.17
N GLY A 456 -13.80 13.10 -0.66
CA GLY A 456 -14.30 11.72 -0.64
C GLY A 456 -14.58 11.23 0.78
N LEU A 457 -13.66 11.52 1.70
CA LEU A 457 -13.84 11.24 3.13
C LEU A 457 -14.98 12.04 3.75
N ALA A 458 -15.13 13.32 3.42
CA ALA A 458 -16.21 14.16 3.94
C ALA A 458 -17.61 13.72 3.46
N SER A 459 -17.75 13.25 2.21
CA SER A 459 -19.02 12.74 1.68
C SER A 459 -19.46 11.40 2.28
N SER A 460 -18.54 10.65 2.89
CA SER A 460 -18.86 9.36 3.51
C SER A 460 -19.59 9.49 4.85
N ASP A 461 -19.49 10.64 5.52
CA ASP A 461 -20.17 10.91 6.80
C ASP A 461 -21.67 11.27 6.62
N SER A 462 -22.08 11.78 5.46
CA SER A 462 -23.46 12.24 5.18
C SER A 462 -24.42 11.13 4.74
N ASP A 463 -23.92 9.99 4.26
CA ASP A 463 -24.74 8.89 3.71
C ASP A 463 -25.38 8.00 4.81
N ARG A 464 -25.10 8.32 6.10
CA ARG A 464 -25.61 7.61 7.28
C ARG A 464 -27.12 7.76 7.48
N ASN A 465 -27.75 8.80 6.93
CA ASN A 465 -29.16 9.13 7.20
C ASN A 465 -30.16 8.63 6.15
N ALA A 466 -29.71 8.12 4.99
CA ALA A 466 -30.60 7.76 3.88
C ALA A 466 -31.04 6.29 3.83
N ARG A 467 -30.43 5.39 4.60
CA ARG A 467 -30.59 3.92 4.43
C ARG A 467 -31.62 3.26 5.35
N ASN A 468 -32.55 4.02 5.92
CA ASN A 468 -33.56 3.54 6.87
C ASN A 468 -34.95 3.33 6.22
N LYS A 469 -35.00 2.57 5.12
CA LYS A 469 -36.27 2.13 4.52
C LYS A 469 -36.18 0.66 4.08
N ASP A 470 -36.14 -0.22 5.06
CA ASP A 470 -36.07 -1.66 4.83
C ASP A 470 -37.47 -2.25 4.56
N GLY A 471 -37.72 -2.67 3.31
CA GLY A 471 -38.87 -3.50 2.92
C GLY A 471 -38.61 -5.02 3.12
N ILE A 472 -39.55 -5.85 2.64
CA ILE A 472 -39.53 -7.33 2.79
C ILE A 472 -38.24 -8.01 2.28
N PHE A 473 -37.51 -7.37 1.34
CA PHE A 473 -36.27 -7.89 0.76
C PHE A 473 -35.06 -7.81 1.70
N SER A 474 -35.14 -7.00 2.77
CA SER A 474 -34.12 -6.96 3.81
C SER A 474 -33.92 -8.32 4.52
N MET A 475 -34.92 -9.20 4.46
CA MET A 475 -34.90 -10.55 5.01
C MET A 475 -33.95 -11.51 4.25
N PHE A 476 -33.59 -11.17 3.01
CA PHE A 476 -32.64 -11.94 2.18
C PHE A 476 -31.22 -11.36 2.20
N ASN A 477 -31.00 -10.25 2.92
CA ASN A 477 -29.66 -9.70 3.12
C ASN A 477 -28.95 -10.49 4.24
N PRO A 478 -27.65 -10.76 4.12
CA PRO A 478 -26.90 -11.39 5.20
C PRO A 478 -27.00 -10.56 6.49
N PRO A 479 -27.07 -11.20 7.67
CA PRO A 479 -27.30 -10.52 8.95
C PRO A 479 -26.27 -9.40 9.18
N ARG A 480 -26.78 -8.24 9.64
CA ARG A 480 -26.04 -6.98 9.84
C ARG A 480 -24.87 -7.08 10.83
N ASP A 481 -24.83 -8.11 11.67
CA ASP A 481 -23.91 -8.24 12.81
C ASP A 481 -22.45 -8.61 12.43
N GLN A 482 -22.18 -8.81 11.13
CA GLN A 482 -20.83 -9.08 10.59
C GLN A 482 -20.50 -8.20 9.38
N SER A 483 -21.03 -6.97 9.31
CA SER A 483 -20.65 -6.05 8.23
C SER A 483 -19.18 -5.64 8.42
N ILE A 484 -18.30 -6.13 7.55
CA ILE A 484 -16.95 -5.57 7.47
C ILE A 484 -17.13 -4.10 7.11
N ASP A 485 -16.61 -3.24 7.97
CA ASP A 485 -16.80 -1.81 7.82
C ASP A 485 -16.00 -1.31 6.60
N HIS A 486 -16.69 -1.21 5.46
CA HIS A 486 -16.14 -0.66 4.21
C HIS A 486 -15.59 0.75 4.43
N GLU A 487 -16.10 1.49 5.42
CA GLU A 487 -15.62 2.81 5.79
C GLU A 487 -14.22 2.72 6.40
N ILE A 488 -13.99 1.80 7.34
CA ILE A 488 -12.66 1.55 7.91
C ILE A 488 -11.67 1.18 6.81
N VAL A 489 -12.04 0.26 5.91
CA VAL A 489 -11.15 -0.17 4.81
C VAL A 489 -10.85 0.99 3.87
N THR A 490 -11.88 1.75 3.48
CA THR A 490 -11.72 2.94 2.63
C THR A 490 -10.84 4.00 3.32
N ARG A 491 -10.99 4.24 4.61
CA ARG A 491 -10.15 5.16 5.40
C ARG A 491 -8.70 4.68 5.47
N ILE A 492 -8.45 3.39 5.66
CA ILE A 492 -7.10 2.80 5.63
C ILE A 492 -6.46 3.06 4.27
N TRP A 493 -7.16 2.74 3.19
CA TRP A 493 -6.66 2.97 1.84
C TRP A 493 -6.49 4.47 1.55
N ALA A 494 -7.38 5.34 2.01
CA ALA A 494 -7.25 6.80 1.84
C ALA A 494 -5.96 7.31 2.47
N ASN A 495 -5.65 6.86 3.70
CA ASN A 495 -4.43 7.23 4.39
C ASN A 495 -3.18 6.64 3.70
N ALA A 496 -3.26 5.40 3.19
CA ALA A 496 -2.18 4.80 2.41
C ALA A 496 -1.94 5.57 1.09
N THR A 497 -2.99 5.98 0.41
CA THR A 497 -2.94 6.79 -0.82
C THR A 497 -2.37 8.19 -0.55
N ARG A 498 -2.75 8.84 0.56
CA ARG A 498 -2.13 10.09 1.02
C ARG A 498 -0.64 9.91 1.28
N LEU A 499 -0.24 8.83 1.97
CA LEU A 499 1.16 8.53 2.22
C LEU A 499 1.94 8.31 0.91
N TYR A 500 1.35 7.59 -0.04
CA TYR A 500 1.92 7.38 -1.37
C TYR A 500 2.09 8.69 -2.13
N LEU A 501 1.09 9.59 -2.09
CA LEU A 501 1.19 10.92 -2.67
C LEU A 501 2.34 11.73 -2.03
N LEU A 502 2.44 11.75 -0.71
CA LEU A 502 3.53 12.43 0.00
C LEU A 502 4.91 11.88 -0.37
N PHE A 503 5.01 10.55 -0.57
CA PHE A 503 6.22 9.92 -1.07
C PHE A 503 6.54 10.37 -2.50
N THR A 504 5.55 10.40 -3.38
CA THR A 504 5.65 10.90 -4.76
C THR A 504 6.03 12.38 -4.80
N MET A 505 5.55 13.18 -3.87
CA MET A 505 5.94 14.59 -3.72
C MET A 505 7.39 14.76 -3.23
N GLY A 506 8.04 13.68 -2.77
CA GLY A 506 9.40 13.71 -2.22
C GLY A 506 9.47 14.27 -0.80
N ILE A 507 8.33 14.38 -0.11
CA ILE A 507 8.23 14.90 1.26
C ILE A 507 8.78 13.86 2.26
N ILE A 508 8.52 12.57 2.02
CA ILE A 508 8.99 11.47 2.90
C ILE A 508 10.41 11.03 2.53
N ARG A 509 10.80 11.11 1.25
CA ARG A 509 12.13 10.69 0.78
C ARG A 509 13.26 11.58 1.31
N LYS A 510 12.96 12.81 1.75
CA LYS A 510 13.92 13.69 2.45
C LYS A 510 14.03 13.42 3.95
N ALA A 511 13.11 12.67 4.54
CA ALA A 511 13.09 12.43 5.99
C ALA A 511 13.71 11.08 6.41
N VAL A 512 13.92 10.12 5.48
CA VAL A 512 14.29 8.74 5.85
C VAL A 512 15.65 8.25 5.31
N PHE A 513 16.28 8.88 4.32
CA PHE A 513 17.60 8.43 3.86
C PHE A 513 18.55 9.61 3.67
N THR A 514 19.48 9.73 4.62
CA THR A 514 20.88 10.11 4.44
C THR A 514 21.41 9.88 3.01
N SER A 515 21.10 10.80 2.10
CA SER A 515 21.88 11.08 0.90
C SER A 515 21.76 12.57 0.57
N LEU A 516 22.08 13.39 1.58
CA LEU A 516 22.60 14.73 1.38
C LEU A 516 23.97 14.62 0.69
N LEU A 517 23.97 14.60 -0.64
CA LEU A 517 25.00 15.25 -1.44
C LEU A 517 24.31 16.03 -2.56
N GLY A 518 23.85 17.23 -2.22
CA GLY A 518 24.04 18.42 -3.05
C GLY A 518 23.31 18.60 -4.40
N THR A 519 22.27 17.84 -4.78
CA THR A 519 21.75 17.96 -6.18
C THR A 519 20.22 17.99 -6.36
N SER A 520 19.45 18.55 -5.42
CA SER A 520 18.05 18.92 -5.72
C SER A 520 17.81 20.42 -5.53
N THR A 521 17.30 21.10 -6.57
CA THR A 521 17.03 22.55 -6.58
C THR A 521 16.17 23.00 -5.40
N ALA A 522 15.22 22.19 -4.94
CA ALA A 522 14.39 22.50 -3.78
C ALA A 522 15.14 22.38 -2.44
N ALA A 523 16.06 21.42 -2.28
CA ALA A 523 16.90 21.36 -1.08
C ALA A 523 17.92 22.51 -1.06
N ALA A 524 18.53 22.81 -2.21
CA ALA A 524 19.44 23.94 -2.35
C ALA A 524 18.72 25.27 -2.11
N TYR A 525 17.52 25.46 -2.67
CA TYR A 525 16.67 26.63 -2.43
C TYR A 525 16.34 26.77 -0.95
N LEU A 526 15.85 25.71 -0.32
CA LEU A 526 15.44 25.76 1.09
C LEU A 526 16.64 25.99 2.01
N ALA A 527 17.78 25.35 1.74
CA ALA A 527 19.02 25.56 2.49
C ALA A 527 19.58 26.98 2.30
N ALA A 528 19.47 27.56 1.10
CA ALA A 528 19.88 28.93 0.82
C ALA A 528 18.94 29.97 1.43
N LYS A 529 17.62 29.72 1.41
CA LYS A 529 16.60 30.62 1.98
C LYS A 529 16.51 30.57 3.49
N ASN A 530 16.78 29.40 4.06
CA ASN A 530 16.71 29.14 5.49
C ASN A 530 18.04 28.51 5.95
N PRO A 531 19.13 29.30 6.00
CA PRO A 531 20.39 28.82 6.57
C PRO A 531 20.20 28.40 8.02
N VAL A 532 20.90 27.33 8.41
CA VAL A 532 20.94 26.84 9.80
C VAL A 532 22.36 26.97 10.31
N ILE A 533 22.52 27.54 11.49
CA ILE A 533 23.78 27.62 12.21
C ILE A 533 23.75 26.55 13.30
N SER A 534 24.62 25.55 13.18
CA SER A 534 24.92 24.56 14.23
C SER A 534 26.42 24.22 14.17
N PRO A 535 27.15 24.19 15.30
CA PRO A 535 26.68 24.57 16.64
C PRO A 535 26.47 26.09 16.75
N LEU A 536 25.74 26.55 17.78
CA LEU A 536 25.64 27.99 18.06
C LEU A 536 27.00 28.55 18.51
N PRO A 537 27.28 29.84 18.25
CA PRO A 537 28.49 30.51 18.72
C PRO A 537 28.66 30.44 20.25
N PRO A 538 29.90 30.35 20.77
CA PRO A 538 30.15 30.35 22.22
C PRO A 538 29.67 31.60 22.96
N ASN A 539 29.52 32.72 22.25
CA ASN A 539 29.02 33.99 22.77
C ASN A 539 27.52 34.21 22.49
N ASP A 540 26.77 33.19 22.04
CA ASP A 540 25.34 33.32 21.82
C ASP A 540 24.62 33.71 23.14
N PRO A 541 23.70 34.70 23.13
CA PRO A 541 22.98 35.14 24.33
C PRO A 541 22.22 34.04 25.08
N ILE A 542 21.88 32.92 24.42
CA ILE A 542 21.16 31.82 25.07
C ILE A 542 21.94 31.24 26.27
N TRP A 543 23.27 31.23 26.22
CA TRP A 543 24.10 30.64 27.27
C TRP A 543 24.10 31.47 28.57
N SER A 544 23.89 32.78 28.46
CA SER A 544 23.80 33.67 29.62
C SER A 544 22.36 33.83 30.11
N ALA A 545 21.37 33.52 29.26
CA ALA A 545 19.94 33.67 29.53
C ALA A 545 19.48 32.90 30.78
N ARG A 546 18.67 33.57 31.61
CA ARG A 546 18.13 33.01 32.85
C ARG A 546 17.23 31.79 32.58
N ILE A 547 16.42 31.86 31.51
CA ILE A 547 15.51 30.77 31.13
C ILE A 547 16.28 29.48 30.81
N TYR A 548 17.41 29.56 30.11
CA TYR A 548 18.24 28.41 29.79
C TYR A 548 18.88 27.80 31.04
N LYS A 549 19.45 28.64 31.92
CA LYS A 549 20.06 28.17 33.18
C LYS A 549 19.04 27.52 34.12
N ASN A 550 17.82 28.04 34.17
CA ASN A 550 16.76 27.48 35.01
C ASN A 550 16.30 26.10 34.52
N HIS A 551 16.20 25.90 33.20
CA HIS A 551 15.76 24.63 32.62
C HIS A 551 16.89 23.62 32.43
N ASN A 552 18.15 24.08 32.34
CA ASN A 552 19.34 23.21 32.28
C ASN A 552 20.26 23.47 33.50
N PRO A 553 19.84 23.10 34.72
CA PRO A 553 20.55 23.43 35.95
C PRO A 553 21.97 22.82 36.01
N ASN A 554 22.15 21.64 35.40
CA ASN A 554 23.42 20.93 35.36
C ASN A 554 24.35 21.36 34.21
N ARG A 555 23.91 22.33 33.37
CA ARG A 555 24.62 22.77 32.16
C ARG A 555 25.01 21.61 31.26
N ASN A 556 24.09 20.65 31.11
CA ASN A 556 24.29 19.50 30.24
C ASN A 556 24.47 19.95 28.78
N PRO A 557 25.28 19.24 27.99
CA PRO A 557 25.42 19.52 26.57
C PRO A 557 24.06 19.48 25.87
N ALA A 558 23.83 20.42 24.96
CA ALA A 558 22.61 20.51 24.18
C ALA A 558 22.86 20.21 22.71
N THR A 559 21.88 19.58 22.05
CA THR A 559 21.76 19.65 20.59
C THR A 559 21.20 21.02 20.27
N GLN A 560 21.89 21.75 19.39
CA GLN A 560 21.70 23.19 19.28
C GLN A 560 21.78 23.67 17.84
N ASP A 561 20.77 24.42 17.42
CA ASP A 561 20.75 25.04 16.10
C ASP A 561 19.89 26.30 16.08
N VAL A 562 20.14 27.17 15.11
CA VAL A 562 19.24 28.27 14.77
C VAL A 562 19.00 28.32 13.26
N CYS A 563 17.74 28.18 12.86
CA CYS A 563 17.28 28.40 11.50
C CYS A 563 16.90 29.87 11.32
N ILE A 564 17.46 30.53 10.31
CA ILE A 564 17.26 31.95 10.05
C ILE A 564 16.56 32.13 8.71
N LYS A 565 15.48 32.92 8.67
CA LYS A 565 14.82 33.33 7.42
C LYS A 565 14.77 34.85 7.34
N ARG A 566 15.12 35.40 6.17
CA ARG A 566 15.00 36.84 5.89
C ARG A 566 13.94 37.11 4.85
N ILE A 567 13.11 38.13 5.11
CA ILE A 567 12.00 38.52 4.24
C ILE A 567 12.03 40.04 4.05
N PRO A 568 12.04 40.56 2.82
CA PRO A 568 11.97 42.00 2.57
C PRO A 568 10.71 42.62 3.20
N LEU A 569 10.86 43.79 3.84
CA LEU A 569 9.74 44.52 4.46
C LEU A 569 8.61 44.79 3.47
N SER A 570 8.95 45.00 2.18
CA SER A 570 7.98 45.22 1.11
C SER A 570 7.00 44.06 0.89
N LYS A 571 7.36 42.83 1.30
CA LYS A 571 6.52 41.62 1.20
C LYS A 571 5.71 41.33 2.44
N ILE A 572 5.99 42.00 3.55
CA ILE A 572 5.31 41.77 4.82
C ILE A 572 3.97 42.50 4.86
N ARG A 573 2.96 41.87 5.45
CA ARG A 573 1.66 42.48 5.70
C ARG A 573 1.81 43.75 6.57
N PRO A 574 1.35 44.92 6.10
CA PRO A 574 1.65 46.20 6.74
C PRO A 574 1.08 46.32 8.15
N GLU A 575 -0.02 45.64 8.46
CA GLU A 575 -0.62 45.61 9.80
C GLU A 575 0.32 45.01 10.85
N LEU A 576 1.17 44.04 10.48
CA LEU A 576 2.09 43.37 11.42
C LEU A 576 3.27 44.26 11.80
N LEU A 577 3.50 45.35 11.06
CA LEU A 577 4.58 46.31 11.32
C LEU A 577 4.16 47.46 12.25
N GLN A 578 2.88 47.55 12.61
CA GLN A 578 2.34 48.69 13.36
C GLN A 578 2.52 48.55 14.87
N LYS A 579 2.53 47.31 15.37
CA LYS A 579 2.55 47.02 16.81
C LYS A 579 3.67 46.04 17.15
N ASP A 580 4.43 46.39 18.19
CA ASP A 580 5.48 45.53 18.73
C ASP A 580 4.87 44.21 19.22
N GLY A 581 5.41 43.09 18.73
CA GLY A 581 4.93 41.74 19.07
C GLY A 581 4.17 41.04 17.95
N ASP A 582 3.51 41.76 17.05
CA ASP A 582 2.57 41.16 16.09
C ASP A 582 3.30 40.26 15.07
N LEU A 583 4.50 40.66 14.62
CA LEU A 583 5.35 39.81 13.78
C LEU A 583 5.70 38.48 14.44
N THR A 584 6.16 38.54 15.70
CA THR A 584 6.57 37.34 16.46
C THR A 584 5.36 36.44 16.70
N LEU A 585 4.22 37.03 17.06
CA LEU A 585 2.98 36.30 17.33
C LEU A 585 2.46 35.62 16.06
N GLU A 586 2.37 36.33 14.94
CA GLU A 586 1.91 35.71 13.69
C GLU A 586 2.87 34.67 13.14
N PHE A 587 4.18 34.86 13.35
CA PHE A 587 5.14 33.83 13.00
C PHE A 587 4.96 32.57 13.86
N CYS A 588 4.72 32.74 15.17
CA CYS A 588 4.40 31.65 16.09
C CYS A 588 3.12 30.92 15.69
N ARG A 589 2.03 31.66 15.40
CA ARG A 589 0.78 31.10 14.86
C ARG A 589 1.06 30.32 13.57
N GLY A 590 1.85 30.87 12.66
CA GLY A 590 2.26 30.21 11.42
C GLY A 590 3.01 28.89 11.64
N LEU A 591 3.85 28.79 12.66
CA LEU A 591 4.57 27.55 12.99
C LEU A 591 3.60 26.46 13.42
N TRP A 592 2.74 26.74 14.38
CA TRP A 592 1.89 25.71 14.96
C TRP A 592 0.65 25.39 14.10
N SER A 593 0.06 26.38 13.43
CA SER A 593 -1.10 26.17 12.54
C SER A 593 -0.69 25.75 11.11
N GLY A 594 0.57 25.96 10.73
CA GLY A 594 1.07 25.74 9.38
C GLY A 594 1.43 24.29 9.03
N TRP A 595 1.70 24.08 7.75
CA TRP A 595 2.00 22.77 7.17
C TRP A 595 3.23 22.08 7.78
N GLY A 596 4.23 22.86 8.21
CA GLY A 596 5.44 22.31 8.84
C GLY A 596 5.16 21.45 10.06
N TYR A 597 4.14 21.79 10.86
CA TYR A 597 3.79 21.09 12.10
C TYR A 597 2.61 20.12 11.97
N ALA A 598 1.85 20.19 10.86
CA ALA A 598 0.60 19.45 10.70
C ALA A 598 0.73 17.93 10.91
N VAL A 599 1.83 17.33 10.41
CA VAL A 599 2.09 15.89 10.55
C VAL A 599 2.42 15.52 12.00
N GLN A 600 3.30 16.28 12.66
CA GLN A 600 3.66 16.06 14.06
C GLN A 600 2.43 16.21 14.96
N ARG A 601 1.60 17.23 14.70
CA ARG A 601 0.36 17.46 15.42
C ARG A 601 -0.61 16.31 15.35
N LYS A 602 -0.87 15.76 14.15
CA LYS A 602 -1.76 14.60 13.98
C LYS A 602 -1.26 13.36 14.72
N TYR A 603 0.06 13.15 14.75
CA TYR A 603 0.66 12.08 15.53
C TYR A 603 0.51 12.29 17.05
N LEU A 604 0.75 13.51 17.55
CA LEU A 604 0.58 13.84 18.96
C LEU A 604 -0.89 13.79 19.39
N GLU A 605 -1.80 14.22 18.51
CA GLU A 605 -3.25 14.13 18.72
C GLU A 605 -3.68 12.69 18.94
N TYR A 606 -3.29 11.78 18.04
CA TYR A 606 -3.57 10.35 18.18
C TYR A 606 -3.03 9.76 19.49
N LYS A 607 -1.85 10.21 19.93
CA LYS A 607 -1.16 9.62 21.08
C LYS A 607 -1.63 10.16 22.43
N TRP A 608 -1.97 11.44 22.48
CA TRP A 608 -2.09 12.17 23.75
C TRP A 608 -3.36 13.01 23.89
N ARG A 609 -4.18 13.20 22.84
CA ARG A 609 -5.44 13.94 22.99
C ARG A 609 -6.44 13.12 23.80
N GLY A 610 -6.79 13.64 24.96
CA GLY A 610 -7.76 13.04 25.87
C GLY A 610 -8.18 14.02 26.97
N PRO A 611 -9.03 13.59 27.92
CA PRO A 611 -9.60 14.47 28.95
C PRO A 611 -8.56 15.23 29.77
N GLU A 612 -7.41 14.60 30.09
CA GLU A 612 -6.32 15.22 30.85
C GLU A 612 -5.57 16.34 30.10
N THR A 613 -5.84 16.50 28.81
CA THR A 613 -5.16 17.44 27.91
C THR A 613 -6.14 18.34 27.15
N GLU A 614 -7.42 18.33 27.53
CA GLU A 614 -8.49 19.05 26.85
C GLU A 614 -8.27 20.57 26.84
N GLU A 615 -7.66 21.09 27.90
CA GLU A 615 -7.26 22.50 28.05
C GLU A 615 -6.13 22.97 27.12
N GLN A 616 -5.49 22.04 26.38
CA GLN A 616 -4.36 22.34 25.51
C GLN A 616 -4.82 22.68 24.09
N LEU A 617 -3.94 23.33 23.31
CA LEU A 617 -4.23 23.65 21.91
C LEU A 617 -3.99 22.41 21.02
N TRP A 618 -5.01 22.02 20.26
CA TRP A 618 -5.00 20.85 19.36
C TRP A 618 -5.40 21.20 17.93
N ASP A 619 -6.50 21.94 17.77
CA ASP A 619 -7.12 22.18 16.47
C ASP A 619 -6.46 23.32 15.70
N ASN A 620 -6.63 23.35 14.38
CA ASN A 620 -5.89 24.32 13.54
C ASN A 620 -6.30 25.76 13.88
N GLU A 621 -7.59 25.97 14.06
CA GLU A 621 -8.19 27.24 14.47
C GLU A 621 -7.64 27.70 15.82
N GLN A 622 -7.62 26.82 16.83
CA GLN A 622 -7.05 27.11 18.15
C GLN A 622 -5.59 27.57 18.04
N LEU A 623 -4.77 26.90 17.23
CA LEU A 623 -3.36 27.25 17.03
C LEU A 623 -3.21 28.54 16.20
N ALA A 624 -4.12 28.81 15.28
CA ALA A 624 -4.09 30.01 14.44
C ALA A 624 -4.52 31.27 15.20
N GLU A 625 -5.39 31.12 16.20
CA GLU A 625 -6.00 32.25 16.92
C GLU A 625 -5.36 32.50 18.30
N SER A 626 -4.68 31.50 18.88
CA SER A 626 -4.04 31.63 20.19
C SER A 626 -3.07 32.81 20.29
N THR A 627 -3.06 33.43 21.47
CA THR A 627 -2.11 34.49 21.84
C THR A 627 -0.75 33.93 22.28
N TYR A 628 -0.65 32.63 22.58
CA TYR A 628 0.57 31.98 23.08
C TYR A 628 1.16 32.67 24.32
N ASP A 629 0.31 33.00 25.30
CA ASP A 629 0.77 33.57 26.56
C ASP A 629 1.51 32.53 27.41
N LYS A 630 2.28 33.00 28.40
CA LYS A 630 3.04 32.11 29.28
C LYS A 630 2.10 31.12 29.97
N GLY A 631 2.43 29.84 29.92
CA GLY A 631 1.62 28.73 30.42
C GLY A 631 0.74 28.06 29.36
N THR A 632 0.64 28.61 28.13
CA THR A 632 -0.06 27.93 27.04
C THR A 632 0.60 26.59 26.73
N LYS A 633 -0.19 25.51 26.83
CA LYS A 633 0.24 24.13 26.50
C LYS A 633 -0.23 23.75 25.11
N ILE A 634 0.62 23.05 24.36
CA ILE A 634 0.37 22.70 22.96
C ILE A 634 0.63 21.18 22.81
N THR A 635 -0.41 20.44 22.43
CA THR A 635 -0.35 19.02 22.01
C THR A 635 0.38 18.04 22.95
N ASP A 636 0.29 18.27 24.26
CA ASP A 636 0.94 17.51 25.34
C ASP A 636 2.46 17.37 25.22
N HIS A 637 3.11 18.28 24.50
CA HIS A 637 4.56 18.18 24.28
C HIS A 637 5.30 19.52 24.40
N PHE A 638 4.56 20.60 24.50
CA PHE A 638 5.10 21.95 24.45
C PHE A 638 4.39 22.86 25.44
N GLU A 639 5.14 23.76 26.06
CA GLU A 639 4.62 24.75 27.00
C GLU A 639 5.31 26.09 26.79
N VAL A 640 4.56 27.18 26.62
CA VAL A 640 5.14 28.52 26.53
C VAL A 640 5.67 28.94 27.90
N VAL A 641 6.99 29.14 28.02
CA VAL A 641 7.65 29.50 29.29
C VAL A 641 8.04 30.98 29.37
N GLU A 642 8.17 31.65 28.23
CA GLU A 642 8.49 33.08 28.15
C GLU A 642 7.89 33.68 26.87
N LYS A 643 7.34 34.89 26.98
CA LYS A 643 6.86 35.68 25.84
C LYS A 643 7.27 37.13 26.01
N THR A 644 7.87 37.67 24.97
CA THR A 644 8.29 39.07 24.82
C THR A 644 7.83 39.57 23.45
N PRO A 645 7.87 40.88 23.15
CA PRO A 645 7.53 41.38 21.82
C PRO A 645 8.42 40.79 20.70
N GLN A 646 9.64 40.39 21.01
CA GLN A 646 10.61 39.91 20.00
C GLN A 646 10.74 38.39 19.97
N ALA A 647 10.30 37.68 21.01
CA ALA A 647 10.49 36.23 21.11
C ALA A 647 9.41 35.54 21.96
N ILE A 648 9.00 34.35 21.54
CA ILE A 648 8.20 33.38 22.30
C ILE A 648 9.05 32.12 22.49
N THR A 649 9.34 31.77 23.74
CA THR A 649 10.11 30.58 24.10
C THR A 649 9.19 29.51 24.67
N VAL A 650 9.33 28.33 24.11
CA VAL A 650 8.54 27.14 24.38
C VAL A 650 9.46 26.05 24.94
N ARG A 651 9.11 25.46 26.07
CA ARG A 651 9.76 24.26 26.60
C ARG A 651 9.23 23.03 25.87
N CYS A 652 10.11 22.11 25.51
CA CYS A 652 9.78 20.91 24.73
C CYS A 652 10.51 19.66 25.24
N GLY A 653 10.34 18.52 24.56
CA GLY A 653 11.07 17.26 24.82
C GLY A 653 10.25 16.21 25.56
N ASP A 654 9.29 16.63 26.39
CA ASP A 654 8.38 15.74 27.12
C ASP A 654 7.09 16.46 27.52
N SER A 655 6.13 15.73 28.07
CA SER A 655 4.84 16.29 28.49
C SER A 655 4.99 17.44 29.47
N PRO A 656 4.27 18.56 29.27
CA PRO A 656 4.17 19.65 30.24
C PRO A 656 3.77 19.17 31.63
N ARG A 657 3.07 18.03 31.74
CA ARG A 657 2.62 17.43 33.01
C ARG A 657 3.77 16.91 33.89
N ASN A 658 4.98 16.81 33.35
CA ASN A 658 6.18 16.40 34.09
C ASN A 658 6.98 17.65 34.53
N HIS A 659 6.98 17.97 35.83
CA HIS A 659 7.10 19.39 36.27
C HIS A 659 8.45 19.97 36.77
N PRO A 660 9.51 19.23 37.16
CA PRO A 660 10.81 19.90 37.39
C PRO A 660 11.85 19.57 36.33
N VAL A 661 12.38 18.36 36.33
CA VAL A 661 13.45 17.90 35.42
C VAL A 661 12.94 16.75 34.58
N ARG A 662 13.47 16.63 33.36
CA ARG A 662 13.05 15.68 32.34
C ARG A 662 14.28 15.01 31.72
N PRO A 663 14.21 13.70 31.42
CA PRO A 663 15.27 13.00 30.70
C PRO A 663 15.40 13.50 29.25
N SER A 664 14.31 14.05 28.69
CA SER A 664 14.29 14.79 27.44
C SER A 664 13.64 16.15 27.68
N ASP A 665 14.43 17.21 27.55
CA ASP A 665 13.99 18.58 27.75
C ASP A 665 14.56 19.46 26.63
N GLY A 666 14.12 20.71 26.62
CA GLY A 666 14.67 21.66 25.69
C GLY A 666 13.92 22.97 25.67
N LEU A 667 14.55 23.95 25.04
CA LEU A 667 13.97 25.25 24.76
C LEU A 667 13.97 25.49 23.27
N PHE A 668 12.80 25.84 22.77
CA PHE A 668 12.54 26.24 21.40
C PHE A 668 12.11 27.71 21.39
N THR A 669 12.90 28.59 20.79
CA THR A 669 12.64 30.04 20.77
C THR A 669 12.30 30.51 19.37
N ILE A 670 11.13 31.12 19.25
CA ILE A 670 10.56 31.68 18.03
C ILE A 670 10.71 33.20 18.12
N SER A 671 11.46 33.82 17.23
CA SER A 671 11.68 35.28 17.29
C SER A 671 11.59 35.94 15.92
N ALA A 672 11.10 37.18 15.90
CA ALA A 672 11.09 38.04 14.73
C ALA A 672 11.64 39.42 15.08
N THR A 673 12.58 39.91 14.26
CA THR A 673 13.20 41.24 14.45
C THR A 673 13.28 41.98 13.13
N ILE A 674 13.06 43.30 13.15
CA ILE A 674 13.20 44.15 11.97
C ILE A 674 14.65 44.61 11.85
N ASP A 675 15.32 44.22 10.76
CA ASP A 675 16.64 44.72 10.37
C ASP A 675 16.46 45.97 9.52
N LYS A 676 16.56 47.14 10.17
CA LYS A 676 16.43 48.45 9.50
C LYS A 676 17.53 48.73 8.48
N GLN A 677 18.71 48.13 8.61
CA GLN A 677 19.81 48.37 7.68
C GLN A 677 19.61 47.60 6.37
N ARG A 678 19.04 46.40 6.44
CA ARG A 678 18.76 45.55 5.28
C ARG A 678 17.36 45.71 4.71
N GLU A 679 16.50 46.47 5.38
CA GLU A 679 15.07 46.58 5.07
C GLU A 679 14.36 45.21 5.02
N GLU A 680 14.73 44.32 5.95
CA GLU A 680 14.23 42.94 6.02
C GLU A 680 13.72 42.61 7.43
N VAL A 681 12.73 41.71 7.52
CA VAL A 681 12.40 40.99 8.75
C VAL A 681 13.25 39.74 8.83
N GLU A 682 13.96 39.59 9.94
CA GLU A 682 14.72 38.39 10.28
C GLU A 682 13.91 37.54 11.26
N LEU A 683 13.54 36.34 10.82
CA LEU A 683 12.87 35.32 11.61
C LEU A 683 13.92 34.31 12.08
N ARG A 684 13.87 33.91 13.35
CA ARG A 684 14.74 32.86 13.88
C ARG A 684 13.94 31.80 14.61
N LEU A 685 14.29 30.54 14.35
CA LEU A 685 13.89 29.38 15.15
C LEU A 685 15.14 28.83 15.80
N ARG A 686 15.29 29.04 17.11
CA ARG A 686 16.42 28.52 17.88
C ARG A 686 15.97 27.31 18.68
N SER A 687 16.75 26.24 18.62
CA SER A 687 16.50 25.00 19.36
C SER A 687 17.70 24.69 20.25
N CYS A 688 17.43 24.35 21.51
CA CYS A 688 18.43 23.87 22.46
C CYS A 688 17.82 22.71 23.23
N LEU A 689 18.18 21.48 22.87
CA LEU A 689 17.60 20.24 23.38
C LEU A 689 18.61 19.52 24.26
N PHE A 690 18.25 19.21 25.50
CA PHE A 690 19.16 18.69 26.53
C PHE A 690 18.40 17.80 27.52
N SER A 691 19.10 16.98 28.30
CA SER A 691 18.50 16.41 29.52
C SER A 691 18.58 17.47 30.61
N SER A 692 17.46 17.79 31.27
CA SER A 692 17.50 18.57 32.52
C SER A 692 17.65 17.68 33.74
N GLU A 693 17.38 16.38 33.60
CA GLU A 693 17.60 15.35 34.59
C GLU A 693 19.07 14.89 34.62
N GLY A 694 19.63 14.80 35.83
CA GLY A 694 20.99 14.32 36.07
C GLY A 694 22.09 15.16 35.41
N LYS A 695 23.34 14.71 35.56
CA LYS A 695 24.50 15.31 34.91
C LYS A 695 25.00 14.37 33.81
N ILE A 696 25.07 14.89 32.59
CA ILE A 696 25.55 14.14 31.42
C ILE A 696 27.02 14.47 31.20
N THR A 697 27.86 13.43 31.12
CA THR A 697 29.29 13.58 30.80
C THR A 697 29.52 13.66 29.30
N GLY A 698 30.40 14.56 28.87
CA GLY A 698 30.77 14.73 27.47
C GLY A 698 30.40 16.11 26.93
N ILE A 699 30.49 16.28 25.61
CA ILE A 699 30.26 17.55 24.91
C ILE A 699 29.14 17.46 23.85
N LYS A 700 28.56 16.27 23.68
CA LYS A 700 27.54 16.01 22.65
C LYS A 700 26.15 16.09 23.27
N GLY A 701 25.23 16.74 22.55
CA GLY A 701 23.81 16.79 22.92
C GLY A 701 23.14 15.40 22.91
N PRO A 702 21.87 15.33 23.35
CA PRO A 702 21.13 14.07 23.47
C PRO A 702 20.77 13.44 22.13
N MET A 703 20.77 14.20 21.01
CA MET A 703 20.47 13.66 19.69
C MET A 703 21.72 13.04 19.02
N PRO A 704 21.60 11.86 18.41
CA PRO A 704 22.66 11.33 17.54
C PRO A 704 22.79 12.21 16.27
N PRO A 705 23.97 12.24 15.61
CA PRO A 705 24.23 13.16 14.49
C PRO A 705 23.20 13.13 13.35
N TRP A 706 22.69 11.94 13.00
CA TRP A 706 21.68 11.79 11.94
C TRP A 706 20.32 12.41 12.33
N MET A 707 19.97 12.39 13.62
CA MET A 707 18.73 12.98 14.13
C MET A 707 18.86 14.50 14.24
N GLU A 708 20.04 15.00 14.59
CA GLU A 708 20.35 16.44 14.54
C GLU A 708 20.21 16.96 13.10
N GLU A 709 20.74 16.26 12.10
CA GLU A 709 20.60 16.65 10.69
C GLU A 709 19.13 16.68 10.23
N LEU A 710 18.33 15.68 10.61
CA LEU A 710 16.88 15.66 10.33
C LEU A 710 16.15 16.82 11.01
N HIS A 711 16.49 17.11 12.26
CA HIS A 711 15.94 18.24 13.01
C HIS A 711 16.22 19.57 12.30
N GLN A 712 17.45 19.78 11.82
CA GLN A 712 17.79 20.99 11.07
C GLN A 712 17.00 21.12 9.76
N TRP A 713 16.71 20.02 9.06
CA TRP A 713 15.84 20.06 7.87
C TRP A 713 14.39 20.34 8.21
N TYR A 714 13.91 19.75 9.31
CA TYR A 714 12.58 20.02 9.84
C TYR A 714 12.42 21.52 10.18
N ALA A 715 13.39 22.11 10.89
CA ALA A 715 13.40 23.55 11.22
C ALA A 715 13.31 24.45 9.98
N ARG A 716 13.97 24.08 8.87
CA ARG A 716 13.89 24.82 7.60
C ARG A 716 12.49 24.80 7.00
N ILE A 717 11.87 23.62 6.92
CA ILE A 717 10.50 23.47 6.39
C ILE A 717 9.50 24.20 7.28
N TRP A 718 9.70 24.07 8.59
CA TRP A 718 8.84 24.68 9.60
C TRP A 718 8.88 26.21 9.52
N SER A 719 10.09 26.80 9.48
CA SER A 719 10.32 28.23 9.26
C SER A 719 9.74 28.73 7.92
N GLU A 720 9.97 27.98 6.84
CA GLU A 720 9.50 28.35 5.50
C GLU A 720 7.98 28.45 5.44
N THR A 721 7.28 27.40 5.87
CA THR A 721 5.82 27.34 5.83
C THR A 721 5.16 28.33 6.79
N ALA A 722 5.74 28.52 7.98
CA ALA A 722 5.23 29.48 8.96
C ALA A 722 5.28 30.92 8.45
N SER A 723 6.35 31.27 7.73
CA SER A 723 6.52 32.63 7.23
C SER A 723 5.47 33.09 6.22
N TRP A 724 4.75 32.16 5.58
CA TRP A 724 3.70 32.51 4.61
C TRP A 724 2.57 33.32 5.24
N LYS A 725 2.29 33.14 6.53
CA LYS A 725 1.33 33.97 7.26
C LYS A 725 1.75 35.44 7.40
N LEU A 726 3.02 35.76 7.19
CA LEU A 726 3.52 37.13 7.28
C LEU A 726 3.45 37.88 5.93
N LEU A 727 3.22 37.16 4.83
CA LEU A 727 3.28 37.70 3.49
C LEU A 727 1.94 38.30 3.04
N LYS A 728 2.02 39.32 2.18
CA LYS A 728 0.88 39.97 1.51
C LYS A 728 0.12 39.03 0.57
#